data_AF-A0A257N0P4-F1
#
_entry.id   AF-A0A257N0P4-F1
#
_cell.length_a   1.000
_cell.length_b   1.000
_cell.length_c   1.000
_cell.angle_alpha   90.00
_cell.angle_beta   90.00
_cell.angle_gamma   90.00
#
_symmetry.space_group_name_H-M   'P 1'
#
loop_
_entity.id
_entity.type
_entity.pdbx_description
1 polymer ?
#
loop_
_entity_poly.entity_id
_entity_poly.type
_entity_poly.pdbx_seq_one_letter_code
_entity_poly.pdbx_strand_id
1 'polypeptide(L)'
;MNKNAIPRIKGYRQLKKLRTALAISQGTKLLSTLQQEAEGTVSHDQTKRVTYLTGLFSRIHREMFQDWKEQPTVSHRPGTMTDADKRKKFRETIERLVLDGDGNKETAIFDNNGFVIRTENIAERLASFYQKMRSVRPFTYGNRLTLDFFITMLGKLPAIKSVYEQGLDFRRIEACDAAALHNPDSSLREITLAFEHALDPTRSKSLQNKPNAYGKWPENKRFISGIPFLSHKTEAGIECLVSVNGGLVPLDSIKTELFIAGKHLADYPLCAAQNMIGYLPGTEEVRRTGKYEIDGISIDEDGAAPLFCLDINMLTGLRSPGHIELMELLKQCEGDKSLIFDLVKNEGLKDKMIAAANGDTRLERAVEIAFERLTKIIKKLDEAKEQLFDGKVPDAKPRLFMSMGGAGSGKTAVEEIAQALCGDNFVIASLDEFRKKSDLYKILTAASHHSDDYVYVEPFANRLRDSVADHAKKNHINILYDGTGIPYQPRYSTIVNQFKAHGFHTQITAVDAFIVKPDGRENELIRSSVITSVKERFETTGRALPWVVTVDKHIRAPRSFLNALEHETLDKISLFANDGERDRHYLVAESFSFSDQEVRALQKHQLSGTLMTYLRSLIRNHDDSFLKNLARGDESKLDALINRNPVFAEDNVAFQIYHSSIGNRVLAIYNTRRMVDFVEKRQLNPNASGEEGLLHKPESLAFHVDPYTKDPWMTRLQD
;
A
#
# COMPACT_ATOMS: atom_id res chain seq x y z
N MET A 1 -27.46 -42.78 0.70
CA MET A 1 -27.40 -41.33 1.01
C MET A 1 -26.06 -40.78 0.56
N ASN A 2 -26.06 -39.82 -0.37
CA ASN A 2 -24.85 -39.27 -0.97
C ASN A 2 -24.15 -38.34 0.04
N LYS A 3 -23.14 -38.84 0.78
CA LYS A 3 -22.40 -38.09 1.82
C LYS A 3 -21.61 -36.88 1.29
N ASN A 4 -21.67 -36.60 -0.02
CA ASN A 4 -20.90 -35.55 -0.71
C ASN A 4 -21.77 -34.42 -1.30
N ALA A 5 -23.07 -34.36 -1.02
CA ALA A 5 -23.87 -33.22 -1.44
C ALA A 5 -23.54 -32.01 -0.53
N ILE A 6 -22.64 -31.14 -0.98
CA ILE A 6 -22.35 -29.86 -0.33
C ILE A 6 -23.69 -29.12 -0.19
N PRO A 7 -24.08 -28.66 1.02
CA PRO A 7 -25.32 -27.92 1.22
C PRO A 7 -25.41 -26.74 0.25
N ARG A 8 -26.60 -26.51 -0.32
CA ARG A 8 -26.83 -25.41 -1.26
C ARG A 8 -26.84 -24.09 -0.48
N ILE A 9 -25.68 -23.45 -0.36
CA ILE A 9 -25.51 -22.17 0.32
C ILE A 9 -26.02 -21.04 -0.57
N LYS A 10 -26.93 -20.21 -0.07
CA LYS A 10 -27.56 -19.09 -0.82
C LYS A 10 -26.53 -18.15 -1.46
N GLY A 11 -25.47 -17.78 -0.72
CA GLY A 11 -24.39 -16.90 -1.18
C GLY A 11 -23.20 -17.56 -1.90
N TYR A 12 -23.31 -18.83 -2.34
CA TYR A 12 -22.15 -19.58 -2.85
C TYR A 12 -21.43 -18.88 -4.02
N ARG A 13 -22.16 -18.18 -4.90
CA ARG A 13 -21.57 -17.42 -6.03
C ARG A 13 -20.62 -16.33 -5.53
N GLN A 14 -21.05 -15.53 -4.55
CA GLN A 14 -20.23 -14.44 -4.00
C GLN A 14 -19.05 -14.97 -3.18
N LEU A 15 -19.26 -16.04 -2.40
CA LEU A 15 -18.18 -16.72 -1.69
C LEU A 15 -17.10 -17.25 -2.67
N LYS A 16 -17.53 -17.81 -3.81
CA LYS A 16 -16.59 -18.25 -4.85
C LYS A 16 -15.81 -17.06 -5.44
N LYS A 17 -16.45 -15.92 -5.70
CA LYS A 17 -15.77 -14.69 -6.16
C LYS A 17 -14.74 -14.21 -5.13
N LEU A 18 -15.12 -14.13 -3.85
CA LEU A 18 -14.21 -13.73 -2.75
C LEU A 18 -13.00 -14.65 -2.65
N ARG A 19 -13.22 -15.98 -2.66
CA ARG A 19 -12.13 -16.96 -2.67
C ARG A 19 -11.17 -16.75 -3.83
N THR A 20 -11.70 -16.53 -5.03
CA THR A 20 -10.88 -16.33 -6.23
C THR A 20 -10.08 -15.03 -6.14
N ALA A 21 -10.68 -13.93 -5.70
CA ALA A 21 -9.98 -12.64 -5.56
C ALA A 21 -8.86 -12.71 -4.51
N LEU A 22 -9.12 -13.33 -3.35
CA LEU A 22 -8.09 -13.60 -2.34
C LEU A 22 -6.95 -14.45 -2.91
N ALA A 23 -7.28 -15.50 -3.67
CA ALA A 23 -6.29 -16.39 -4.25
C ALA A 23 -5.43 -15.72 -5.34
N ILE A 24 -6.00 -14.87 -6.18
CA ILE A 24 -5.24 -14.06 -7.15
C ILE A 24 -4.31 -13.10 -6.41
N SER A 25 -4.82 -12.44 -5.35
CA SER A 25 -4.01 -11.57 -4.49
C SER A 25 -2.83 -12.33 -3.87
N GLN A 26 -3.04 -13.54 -3.33
CA GLN A 26 -1.92 -14.35 -2.83
C GLN A 26 -0.97 -14.80 -3.95
N GLY A 27 -1.51 -15.17 -5.12
CA GLY A 27 -0.73 -15.58 -6.29
C GLY A 27 0.30 -14.54 -6.73
N THR A 28 -0.07 -13.26 -6.80
CA THR A 28 0.90 -12.20 -7.18
C THR A 28 2.11 -12.11 -6.23
N LYS A 29 1.94 -12.44 -4.94
CA LYS A 29 3.05 -12.53 -3.97
C LYS A 29 3.84 -13.82 -4.18
N LEU A 30 3.13 -14.94 -4.25
CA LEU A 30 3.71 -16.27 -4.40
C LEU A 30 4.61 -16.38 -5.64
N LEU A 31 4.22 -15.76 -6.75
CA LEU A 31 4.98 -15.78 -8.00
C LEU A 31 6.39 -15.24 -7.81
N SER A 32 6.54 -14.09 -7.15
CA SER A 32 7.85 -13.51 -6.86
C SER A 32 8.72 -14.39 -5.95
N THR A 33 8.12 -15.01 -4.94
CA THR A 33 8.83 -15.92 -4.00
C THR A 33 9.30 -17.18 -4.72
N LEU A 34 8.43 -17.83 -5.49
CA LEU A 34 8.80 -19.06 -6.20
C LEU A 34 9.80 -18.80 -7.34
N GLN A 35 9.79 -17.62 -7.96
CA GLN A 35 10.80 -17.24 -8.94
C GLN A 35 12.21 -17.15 -8.33
N GLN A 36 12.34 -16.55 -7.14
CA GLN A 36 13.61 -16.49 -6.42
C GLN A 36 14.09 -17.88 -5.98
N GLU A 37 13.17 -18.74 -5.53
CA GLU A 37 13.51 -20.11 -5.13
C GLU A 37 13.84 -21.04 -6.31
N ALA A 38 13.35 -20.74 -7.52
CA ALA A 38 13.53 -21.58 -8.70
C ALA A 38 15.01 -21.71 -9.11
N GLU A 39 15.86 -20.73 -8.75
CA GLU A 39 17.31 -20.75 -8.98
C GLU A 39 18.00 -21.94 -8.28
N GLY A 40 17.45 -22.43 -7.17
CA GLY A 40 17.97 -23.60 -6.46
C GLY A 40 17.62 -24.96 -7.09
N THR A 41 16.82 -24.99 -8.16
CA THR A 41 16.28 -26.25 -8.74
C THR A 41 17.08 -26.79 -9.93
N VAL A 42 18.28 -26.24 -10.16
CA VAL A 42 19.16 -26.56 -11.29
C VAL A 42 19.72 -27.99 -11.22
N SER A 43 19.83 -28.59 -10.03
CA SER A 43 20.47 -29.90 -9.78
C SER A 43 19.51 -31.11 -9.67
N HIS A 44 18.24 -30.97 -10.03
CA HIS A 44 17.27 -32.08 -9.91
C HIS A 44 17.28 -33.02 -11.12
N ASP A 45 17.62 -34.30 -10.87
CA ASP A 45 17.41 -35.48 -11.74
C ASP A 45 15.92 -35.83 -11.94
N GLN A 46 15.59 -36.83 -12.77
CA GLN A 46 14.22 -37.27 -13.09
C GLN A 46 13.33 -37.44 -11.84
N THR A 47 13.74 -38.27 -10.88
CA THR A 47 12.95 -38.58 -9.67
C THR A 47 12.75 -37.35 -8.80
N LYS A 48 13.80 -36.53 -8.62
CA LYS A 48 13.70 -35.25 -7.90
C LYS A 48 12.81 -34.26 -8.63
N ARG A 49 12.81 -34.24 -9.97
CA ARG A 49 11.99 -33.36 -10.80
C ARG A 49 10.50 -33.69 -10.67
N VAL A 50 10.11 -34.96 -10.79
CA VAL A 50 8.70 -35.40 -10.61
C VAL A 50 8.21 -35.09 -9.20
N THR A 51 9.04 -35.37 -8.19
CA THR A 51 8.73 -35.08 -6.78
C THR A 51 8.56 -33.58 -6.55
N TYR A 52 9.48 -32.77 -7.10
CA TYR A 52 9.42 -31.32 -7.02
C TYR A 52 8.15 -30.77 -7.68
N LEU A 53 7.82 -31.16 -8.92
CA LEU A 53 6.64 -30.67 -9.64
C LEU A 53 5.33 -31.05 -8.93
N THR A 54 5.28 -32.26 -8.37
CA THR A 54 4.16 -32.72 -7.53
C THR A 54 4.01 -31.85 -6.27
N GLY A 55 5.12 -31.59 -5.57
CA GLY A 55 5.15 -30.73 -4.40
C GLY A 55 4.78 -29.28 -4.72
N LEU A 56 5.29 -28.75 -5.84
CA LEU A 56 5.04 -27.40 -6.33
C LEU A 56 3.55 -27.16 -6.58
N PHE A 57 2.87 -28.07 -7.31
CA PHE A 57 1.44 -27.93 -7.58
C PHE A 57 0.60 -27.88 -6.29
N SER A 58 0.93 -28.76 -5.34
CA SER A 58 0.25 -28.82 -4.04
C SER A 58 0.53 -27.58 -3.17
N ARG A 59 1.78 -27.09 -3.20
CA ARG A 59 2.20 -25.85 -2.53
C ARG A 59 1.50 -24.63 -3.09
N ILE A 60 1.41 -24.51 -4.43
CA ILE A 60 0.70 -23.42 -5.10
C ILE A 60 -0.74 -23.35 -4.60
N HIS A 61 -1.47 -24.48 -4.62
CA HIS A 61 -2.83 -24.48 -4.10
C HIS A 61 -2.89 -24.15 -2.60
N ARG A 62 -1.95 -24.67 -1.81
CA ARG A 62 -1.92 -24.41 -0.36
C ARG A 62 -1.77 -22.93 -0.05
N GLU A 63 -0.82 -22.26 -0.69
CA GLU A 63 -0.48 -20.86 -0.41
C GLU A 63 -1.47 -19.88 -1.06
N MET A 64 -1.92 -20.14 -2.29
CA MET A 64 -2.93 -19.28 -2.93
C MET A 64 -4.26 -19.30 -2.16
N PHE A 65 -4.66 -20.45 -1.63
CA PHE A 65 -5.97 -20.60 -0.98
C PHE A 65 -5.90 -20.65 0.55
N GLN A 66 -4.81 -20.21 1.17
CA GLN A 66 -4.61 -20.25 2.62
C GLN A 66 -5.71 -19.52 3.41
N ASP A 67 -6.19 -18.39 2.89
CA ASP A 67 -7.25 -17.56 3.49
C ASP A 67 -8.62 -18.24 3.51
N TRP A 68 -8.76 -19.38 2.82
CA TRP A 68 -10.01 -20.13 2.68
C TRP A 68 -10.04 -21.42 3.53
N LYS A 69 -9.00 -21.69 4.33
CA LYS A 69 -8.78 -22.99 4.99
C LYS A 69 -9.89 -23.43 5.98
N GLU A 70 -10.59 -22.49 6.61
CA GLU A 70 -11.62 -22.75 7.64
C GLU A 70 -13.06 -22.61 7.14
N GLN A 71 -13.24 -22.54 5.83
CA GLN A 71 -14.56 -22.32 5.26
C GLN A 71 -15.34 -23.65 5.26
N PRO A 72 -16.55 -23.70 5.82
CA PRO A 72 -17.36 -24.93 5.90
C PRO A 72 -17.86 -25.39 4.52
N THR A 73 -17.63 -24.57 3.49
CA THR A 73 -17.95 -24.85 2.08
C THR A 73 -16.96 -25.80 1.41
N VAL A 74 -15.95 -26.27 2.14
CA VAL A 74 -14.83 -27.06 1.63
C VAL A 74 -14.59 -28.28 2.51
N SER A 75 -14.34 -29.43 1.89
CA SER A 75 -14.16 -30.72 2.58
C SER A 75 -12.70 -31.09 2.88
N HIS A 76 -11.74 -30.20 2.59
CA HIS A 76 -10.31 -30.46 2.75
C HIS A 76 -9.51 -29.17 2.94
N ARG A 77 -8.33 -29.29 3.56
CA ARG A 77 -7.38 -28.17 3.66
C ARG A 77 -6.79 -27.82 2.28
N PRO A 78 -6.43 -26.55 2.04
CA PRO A 78 -5.70 -26.15 0.84
C PRO A 78 -4.45 -27.02 0.60
N GLY A 79 -4.28 -27.53 -0.63
CA GLY A 79 -3.15 -28.36 -1.02
C GLY A 79 -3.30 -29.86 -0.71
N THR A 80 -4.37 -30.26 -0.01
CA THR A 80 -4.65 -31.68 0.27
C THR A 80 -5.54 -32.29 -0.81
N MET A 81 -5.07 -33.35 -1.44
CA MET A 81 -5.85 -34.15 -2.39
C MET A 81 -6.46 -35.35 -1.65
N THR A 82 -7.76 -35.32 -1.35
CA THR A 82 -8.40 -36.35 -0.52
C THR A 82 -8.80 -37.61 -1.29
N ASP A 83 -9.08 -37.50 -2.58
CA ASP A 83 -9.49 -38.58 -3.47
C ASP A 83 -8.29 -39.39 -3.97
N ALA A 84 -8.26 -40.70 -3.68
CA ALA A 84 -7.13 -41.58 -3.99
C ALA A 84 -6.94 -41.80 -5.50
N ASP A 85 -8.03 -41.92 -6.25
CA ASP A 85 -7.98 -42.15 -7.70
C ASP A 85 -7.50 -40.89 -8.41
N LYS A 86 -7.99 -39.72 -7.98
CA LYS A 86 -7.49 -38.43 -8.48
C LYS A 86 -6.03 -38.21 -8.12
N ARG A 87 -5.58 -38.58 -6.91
CA ARG A 87 -4.15 -38.53 -6.54
C ARG A 87 -3.28 -39.41 -7.43
N LYS A 88 -3.76 -40.60 -7.80
CA LYS A 88 -3.04 -41.49 -8.73
C LYS A 88 -2.94 -40.85 -10.12
N LYS A 89 -4.09 -40.46 -10.70
CA LYS A 89 -4.14 -39.80 -12.02
C LYS A 89 -3.34 -38.50 -12.08
N PHE A 90 -3.34 -37.73 -10.98
CA PHE A 90 -2.52 -36.53 -10.84
C PHE A 90 -1.02 -36.84 -10.98
N ARG A 91 -0.52 -37.83 -10.22
CA ARG A 91 0.89 -38.23 -10.28
C ARG A 91 1.28 -38.74 -11.66
N GLU A 92 0.47 -39.62 -12.25
CA GLU A 92 0.66 -40.11 -13.63
C GLU A 92 0.68 -38.98 -14.67
N THR A 93 -0.10 -37.92 -14.44
CA THR A 93 -0.12 -36.75 -15.34
C THR A 93 1.12 -35.86 -15.16
N ILE A 94 1.62 -35.68 -13.93
CA ILE A 94 2.87 -34.94 -13.66
C ILE A 94 4.08 -35.69 -14.21
N GLU A 95 4.13 -37.02 -14.04
CA GLU A 95 5.20 -37.89 -14.51
C GLU A 95 5.42 -37.75 -16.03
N ARG A 96 4.33 -37.57 -16.81
CA ARG A 96 4.40 -37.32 -18.26
C ARG A 96 5.19 -36.09 -18.68
N LEU A 97 5.47 -35.15 -17.76
CA LEU A 97 6.31 -34.00 -18.04
C LEU A 97 7.80 -34.36 -18.09
N VAL A 98 8.21 -35.51 -17.57
CA VAL A 98 9.60 -35.95 -17.51
C VAL A 98 9.75 -37.22 -18.34
N LEU A 99 10.76 -37.27 -19.20
CA LEU A 99 11.03 -38.40 -20.08
C LEU A 99 11.21 -39.67 -19.24
N ASP A 100 10.60 -40.76 -19.69
CA ASP A 100 10.74 -42.09 -19.10
C ASP A 100 10.84 -43.13 -20.23
N GLY A 101 12.08 -43.34 -20.68
CA GLY A 101 12.38 -44.12 -21.89
C GLY A 101 11.69 -43.56 -23.14
N ASP A 102 11.32 -44.43 -24.08
CA ASP A 102 10.61 -44.05 -25.31
C ASP A 102 9.08 -43.93 -25.13
N GLY A 103 8.54 -44.33 -23.98
CA GLY A 103 7.09 -44.48 -23.77
C GLY A 103 6.30 -43.16 -23.72
N ASN A 104 6.96 -42.03 -23.45
CA ASN A 104 6.32 -40.71 -23.32
C ASN A 104 7.07 -39.58 -24.05
N LYS A 105 7.91 -39.93 -25.02
CA LYS A 105 8.77 -39.00 -25.78
C LYS A 105 8.00 -37.84 -26.42
N GLU A 106 6.76 -38.09 -26.83
CA GLU A 106 5.87 -37.09 -27.45
C GLU A 106 5.18 -36.16 -26.44
N THR A 107 5.30 -36.41 -25.13
CA THR A 107 4.68 -35.57 -24.08
C THR A 107 5.67 -34.94 -23.11
N ALA A 108 6.87 -35.51 -22.98
CA ALA A 108 7.88 -35.05 -22.03
C ALA A 108 8.38 -33.63 -22.34
N ILE A 109 8.60 -32.83 -21.31
CA ILE A 109 9.22 -31.49 -21.40
C ILE A 109 10.64 -31.51 -20.84
N PHE A 110 10.90 -32.38 -19.86
CA PHE A 110 12.22 -32.61 -19.28
C PHE A 110 12.77 -33.97 -19.71
N ASP A 111 14.08 -34.09 -19.87
CA ASP A 111 14.77 -35.38 -20.05
C ASP A 111 15.03 -36.09 -18.71
N ASN A 112 15.66 -37.27 -18.75
CA ASN A 112 15.96 -38.07 -17.56
C ASN A 112 16.96 -37.38 -16.60
N ASN A 113 17.72 -36.40 -17.09
CA ASN A 113 18.64 -35.60 -16.31
C ASN A 113 18.00 -34.30 -15.79
N GLY A 114 16.72 -34.08 -16.10
CA GLY A 114 15.95 -32.91 -15.69
C GLY A 114 16.19 -31.65 -16.53
N PHE A 115 16.88 -31.76 -17.67
CA PHE A 115 17.04 -30.67 -18.64
C PHE A 115 15.81 -30.54 -19.53
N VAL A 116 15.54 -29.34 -20.01
CA VAL A 116 14.40 -29.09 -20.90
C VAL A 116 14.72 -29.55 -22.32
N ILE A 117 13.79 -30.27 -22.93
CA ILE A 117 13.89 -30.75 -24.31
C ILE A 117 13.49 -29.64 -25.27
N ARG A 118 14.40 -29.25 -26.16
CA ARG A 118 14.08 -28.34 -27.28
C ARG A 118 13.31 -29.11 -28.34
N THR A 119 12.09 -28.67 -28.65
CA THR A 119 11.21 -29.30 -29.65
C THR A 119 10.31 -28.25 -30.30
N GLU A 120 9.91 -28.49 -31.55
CA GLU A 120 8.98 -27.63 -32.29
C GLU A 120 7.54 -27.76 -31.76
N ASN A 121 7.18 -28.92 -31.20
CA ASN A 121 5.82 -29.18 -30.70
C ASN A 121 5.60 -28.87 -29.21
N ILE A 122 6.41 -27.97 -28.61
CA ILE A 122 6.32 -27.65 -27.17
C ILE A 122 4.93 -27.17 -26.75
N ALA A 123 4.24 -26.40 -27.60
CA ALA A 123 2.89 -25.92 -27.36
C ALA A 123 1.89 -27.08 -27.23
N GLU A 124 2.01 -28.09 -28.09
CA GLU A 124 1.16 -29.29 -28.07
C GLU A 124 1.42 -30.14 -26.82
N ARG A 125 2.68 -30.28 -26.40
CA ARG A 125 3.04 -31.00 -25.16
C ARG A 125 2.42 -30.34 -23.93
N LEU A 126 2.53 -29.01 -23.84
CA LEU A 126 1.91 -28.21 -22.77
C LEU A 126 0.38 -28.31 -22.81
N ALA A 127 -0.23 -28.22 -24.00
CA ALA A 127 -1.67 -28.35 -24.20
C ALA A 127 -2.21 -29.73 -23.77
N SER A 128 -1.51 -30.80 -24.15
CA SER A 128 -1.84 -32.18 -23.77
C SER A 128 -1.81 -32.36 -22.26
N PHE A 129 -0.76 -31.85 -21.60
CA PHE A 129 -0.66 -31.85 -20.13
C PHE A 129 -1.80 -31.04 -19.50
N TYR A 130 -2.05 -29.82 -19.99
CA TYR A 130 -3.07 -28.92 -19.46
C TYR A 130 -4.48 -29.54 -19.56
N GLN A 131 -4.84 -30.09 -20.71
CA GLN A 131 -6.13 -30.76 -20.94
C GLN A 131 -6.33 -31.98 -20.01
N LYS A 132 -5.28 -32.80 -19.84
CA LYS A 132 -5.31 -33.95 -18.93
C LYS A 132 -5.47 -33.49 -17.47
N MET A 133 -4.69 -32.52 -17.03
CA MET A 133 -4.73 -32.02 -15.66
C MET A 133 -6.08 -31.36 -15.32
N ARG A 134 -6.69 -30.66 -16.29
CA ARG A 134 -8.06 -30.13 -16.18
C ARG A 134 -9.11 -31.21 -15.93
N SER A 135 -8.91 -32.40 -16.47
CA SER A 135 -9.80 -33.55 -16.27
C SER A 135 -9.60 -34.22 -14.91
N VAL A 136 -8.37 -34.23 -14.40
CA VAL A 136 -8.05 -34.83 -13.08
C VAL A 136 -8.75 -34.08 -11.94
N ARG A 137 -8.70 -32.73 -11.95
CA ARG A 137 -9.25 -31.85 -10.89
C ARG A 137 -8.89 -32.36 -9.47
N PRO A 138 -7.59 -32.37 -9.11
CA PRO A 138 -7.11 -32.99 -7.88
C PRO A 138 -7.71 -32.40 -6.59
N PHE A 139 -8.20 -31.17 -6.64
CA PHE A 139 -8.82 -30.48 -5.51
C PHE A 139 -10.34 -30.32 -5.71
N THR A 140 -11.10 -30.04 -4.66
CA THR A 140 -12.55 -29.78 -4.79
C THR A 140 -12.86 -28.36 -5.30
N TYR A 141 -11.90 -27.44 -5.18
CA TYR A 141 -11.99 -26.07 -5.64
C TYR A 141 -10.63 -25.58 -6.16
N GLY A 142 -10.56 -24.38 -6.73
CA GLY A 142 -9.29 -23.71 -7.06
C GLY A 142 -8.48 -24.30 -8.22
N ASN A 143 -8.78 -25.52 -8.70
CA ASN A 143 -7.99 -26.24 -9.70
C ASN A 143 -7.56 -25.41 -10.92
N ARG A 144 -8.50 -24.64 -11.51
CA ARG A 144 -8.22 -23.83 -12.70
C ARG A 144 -7.11 -22.83 -12.44
N LEU A 145 -7.28 -22.00 -11.41
CA LEU A 145 -6.32 -20.97 -11.04
C LEU A 145 -4.97 -21.56 -10.61
N THR A 146 -4.98 -22.69 -9.89
CA THR A 146 -3.75 -23.43 -9.56
C THR A 146 -3.03 -23.92 -10.80
N LEU A 147 -3.76 -24.44 -11.80
CA LEU A 147 -3.17 -24.94 -13.03
C LEU A 147 -2.59 -23.81 -13.88
N ASP A 148 -3.34 -22.72 -14.08
CA ASP A 148 -2.87 -21.53 -14.82
C ASP A 148 -1.59 -20.96 -14.17
N PHE A 149 -1.57 -20.90 -12.84
CA PHE A 149 -0.39 -20.50 -12.07
C PHE A 149 0.77 -21.47 -12.21
N PHE A 150 0.53 -22.78 -12.10
CA PHE A 150 1.56 -23.81 -12.24
C PHE A 150 2.22 -23.75 -13.62
N ILE A 151 1.44 -23.61 -14.69
CA ILE A 151 1.95 -23.48 -16.06
C ILE A 151 2.75 -22.19 -16.24
N THR A 152 2.27 -21.08 -15.68
CA THR A 152 3.01 -19.81 -15.71
C THR A 152 4.34 -19.95 -14.98
N MET A 153 4.36 -20.59 -13.80
CA MET A 153 5.59 -20.89 -13.06
C MET A 153 6.54 -21.78 -13.84
N LEU A 154 6.01 -22.84 -14.47
CA LEU A 154 6.77 -23.75 -15.31
C LEU A 154 7.51 -22.96 -16.41
N GLY A 155 6.79 -22.11 -17.14
CA GLY A 155 7.36 -21.22 -18.16
C GLY A 155 8.37 -20.19 -17.67
N LYS A 156 8.47 -19.97 -16.35
CA LYS A 156 9.42 -19.04 -15.73
C LYS A 156 10.61 -19.74 -15.07
N LEU A 157 10.64 -21.09 -15.02
CA LEU A 157 11.78 -21.83 -14.50
C LEU A 157 13.05 -21.50 -15.31
N PRO A 158 14.22 -21.32 -14.65
CA PRO A 158 15.48 -21.07 -15.35
C PRO A 158 15.78 -22.10 -16.44
N ALA A 159 15.51 -23.38 -16.19
CA ALA A 159 15.71 -24.46 -17.15
C ALA A 159 14.84 -24.33 -18.42
N ILE A 160 13.62 -23.77 -18.29
CA ILE A 160 12.76 -23.52 -19.45
C ILE A 160 13.22 -22.26 -20.18
N LYS A 161 13.54 -21.18 -19.45
CA LYS A 161 14.06 -19.95 -20.05
C LYS A 161 15.40 -20.14 -20.77
N SER A 162 16.24 -21.10 -20.38
CA SER A 162 17.48 -21.39 -21.13
C SER A 162 17.25 -22.02 -22.50
N VAL A 163 16.07 -22.58 -22.76
CA VAL A 163 15.70 -23.21 -24.04
C VAL A 163 14.67 -22.39 -24.81
N TYR A 164 13.71 -21.81 -24.11
CA TYR A 164 12.64 -20.95 -24.60
C TYR A 164 12.76 -19.58 -23.92
N GLU A 165 13.70 -18.76 -24.39
CA GLU A 165 14.16 -17.50 -23.77
C GLU A 165 13.02 -16.56 -23.35
N GLN A 166 12.03 -16.40 -24.20
CA GLN A 166 10.90 -15.49 -23.98
C GLN A 166 9.80 -16.07 -23.09
N GLY A 167 9.94 -17.34 -22.69
CA GLY A 167 9.06 -18.07 -21.78
C GLY A 167 7.60 -18.11 -22.22
N LEU A 168 6.74 -18.55 -21.29
CA LEU A 168 5.29 -18.55 -21.45
C LEU A 168 4.65 -17.34 -20.76
N ASP A 169 3.74 -16.67 -21.45
CA ASP A 169 2.99 -15.53 -20.92
C ASP A 169 1.56 -15.49 -21.46
N PHE A 170 0.56 -15.74 -20.60
CA PHE A 170 -0.84 -15.72 -21.02
C PHE A 170 -1.40 -14.31 -21.29
N ARG A 171 -0.61 -13.24 -21.14
CA ARG A 171 -1.02 -11.91 -21.62
C ARG A 171 -0.95 -11.81 -23.16
N ARG A 172 -0.32 -12.77 -23.83
CA ARG A 172 -0.14 -12.81 -25.30
C ARG A 172 -1.29 -13.52 -26.04
N ILE A 173 -2.23 -14.13 -25.30
CA ILE A 173 -3.35 -14.89 -25.88
C ILE A 173 -4.51 -13.97 -26.28
N GLU A 174 -5.40 -14.49 -27.13
CA GLU A 174 -6.62 -13.83 -27.58
C GLU A 174 -7.85 -14.21 -26.70
N ALA A 175 -8.96 -13.50 -26.87
CA ALA A 175 -10.20 -13.79 -26.13
C ALA A 175 -10.71 -15.22 -26.36
N CYS A 176 -10.63 -15.73 -27.60
CA CYS A 176 -11.02 -17.10 -27.93
C CYS A 176 -10.12 -18.14 -27.24
N ASP A 177 -8.82 -17.85 -27.09
CA ASP A 177 -7.88 -18.72 -26.38
C ASP A 177 -8.21 -18.78 -24.88
N ALA A 178 -8.49 -17.63 -24.26
CA ALA A 178 -8.88 -17.55 -22.86
C ALA A 178 -10.16 -18.37 -22.59
N ALA A 179 -11.14 -18.28 -23.49
CA ALA A 179 -12.33 -19.13 -23.45
C ALA A 179 -12.00 -20.61 -23.65
N ALA A 180 -11.16 -20.95 -24.63
CA ALA A 180 -10.77 -22.32 -24.96
C ALA A 180 -10.02 -23.01 -23.80
N LEU A 181 -9.11 -22.29 -23.12
CA LEU A 181 -8.39 -22.82 -21.96
C LEU A 181 -9.35 -23.22 -20.83
N HIS A 182 -10.55 -22.64 -20.75
CA HIS A 182 -11.45 -22.87 -19.61
C HIS A 182 -12.77 -23.56 -19.96
N ASN A 183 -13.12 -23.68 -21.23
CA ASN A 183 -14.26 -24.48 -21.71
C ASN A 183 -13.91 -26.00 -21.67
N PRO A 184 -14.62 -26.84 -20.89
CA PRO A 184 -14.34 -28.28 -20.79
C PRO A 184 -14.37 -29.03 -22.12
N ASP A 185 -15.12 -28.52 -23.09
CA ASP A 185 -15.35 -29.18 -24.38
C ASP A 185 -14.34 -28.76 -25.46
N SER A 186 -13.35 -27.91 -25.12
CA SER A 186 -12.32 -27.48 -26.05
C SER A 186 -11.48 -28.65 -26.55
N SER A 187 -11.25 -28.66 -27.86
CA SER A 187 -10.36 -29.59 -28.54
C SER A 187 -8.91 -29.37 -28.13
N LEU A 188 -8.07 -30.40 -28.31
CA LEU A 188 -6.63 -30.28 -28.10
C LEU A 188 -6.03 -29.18 -29.00
N ARG A 189 -6.52 -29.04 -30.24
CA ARG A 189 -6.01 -28.04 -31.19
C ARG A 189 -6.26 -26.60 -30.71
N GLU A 190 -7.44 -26.31 -30.17
CA GLU A 190 -7.75 -24.98 -29.61
C GLU A 190 -6.86 -24.65 -28.41
N ILE A 191 -6.61 -25.64 -27.54
CA ILE A 191 -5.69 -25.47 -26.41
C ILE A 191 -4.25 -25.27 -26.91
N THR A 192 -3.81 -26.06 -27.90
CA THR A 192 -2.48 -25.91 -28.53
C THR A 192 -2.30 -24.51 -29.10
N LEU A 193 -3.29 -23.98 -29.82
CA LEU A 193 -3.25 -22.62 -30.35
C LEU A 193 -3.07 -21.57 -29.26
N ALA A 194 -3.77 -21.71 -28.13
CA ALA A 194 -3.60 -20.82 -26.99
C ALA A 194 -2.16 -20.84 -26.43
N PHE A 195 -1.51 -22.02 -26.42
CA PHE A 195 -0.10 -22.14 -26.02
C PHE A 195 0.87 -21.62 -27.07
N GLU A 196 0.58 -21.80 -28.36
CA GLU A 196 1.34 -21.18 -29.46
C GLU A 196 1.35 -19.65 -29.30
N HIS A 197 0.18 -19.05 -29.07
CA HIS A 197 0.07 -17.61 -28.81
C HIS A 197 0.79 -17.17 -27.52
N ALA A 198 0.68 -17.95 -26.43
CA ALA A 198 1.35 -17.63 -25.16
C ALA A 198 2.89 -17.69 -25.25
N LEU A 199 3.44 -18.50 -26.16
CA LEU A 199 4.88 -18.65 -26.40
C LEU A 199 5.42 -17.65 -27.42
N ASP A 200 4.58 -17.04 -28.24
CA ASP A 200 4.98 -16.10 -29.29
C ASP A 200 5.31 -14.70 -28.72
N PRO A 201 6.59 -14.30 -28.66
CA PRO A 201 6.98 -13.02 -28.08
C PRO A 201 6.47 -11.80 -28.86
N THR A 202 6.16 -11.96 -30.15
CA THR A 202 5.71 -10.85 -31.02
C THR A 202 4.32 -10.34 -30.66
N ARG A 203 3.55 -11.13 -29.88
CA ARG A 203 2.22 -10.80 -29.37
C ARG A 203 2.23 -10.01 -28.06
N SER A 204 3.40 -9.72 -27.50
CA SER A 204 3.51 -9.01 -26.23
C SER A 204 2.90 -7.62 -26.31
N LYS A 205 1.97 -7.31 -25.41
CA LYS A 205 1.37 -5.98 -25.27
C LYS A 205 2.15 -5.19 -24.21
N SER A 206 2.51 -3.96 -24.56
CA SER A 206 3.23 -3.04 -23.67
C SER A 206 2.31 -1.95 -23.16
N LEU A 207 2.51 -1.57 -21.90
CA LEU A 207 1.86 -0.41 -21.29
C LEU A 207 2.24 0.88 -22.04
N GLN A 208 1.26 1.53 -22.68
CA GLN A 208 1.46 2.75 -23.44
C GLN A 208 1.37 4.00 -22.55
N ASN A 209 2.35 4.18 -21.66
CA ASN A 209 2.39 5.37 -20.80
C ASN A 209 2.63 6.64 -21.64
N LYS A 210 1.71 7.59 -21.55
CA LYS A 210 1.93 8.96 -22.07
C LYS A 210 2.52 9.83 -20.95
N PRO A 211 3.56 10.65 -21.22
CA PRO A 211 4.08 11.61 -20.25
C PRO A 211 2.97 12.54 -19.77
N ASN A 212 2.88 12.77 -18.46
CA ASN A 212 1.89 13.67 -17.85
C ASN A 212 0.44 13.37 -18.22
N ALA A 213 0.09 12.12 -18.56
CA ALA A 213 -1.29 11.74 -18.89
C ALA A 213 -2.31 12.07 -17.78
N TYR A 214 -1.82 12.16 -16.53
CA TYR A 214 -2.60 12.57 -15.38
C TYR A 214 -2.61 14.10 -15.12
N GLY A 215 -1.66 14.85 -15.68
CA GLY A 215 -1.45 16.27 -15.43
C GLY A 215 0.03 16.62 -15.23
N LYS A 216 0.37 17.91 -15.43
CA LYS A 216 1.71 18.46 -15.17
C LYS A 216 1.70 19.21 -13.84
N TRP A 217 2.51 18.77 -12.88
CA TRP A 217 2.70 19.50 -11.63
C TRP A 217 3.56 20.74 -11.86
N PRO A 218 3.23 21.89 -11.26
CA PRO A 218 4.12 23.05 -11.27
C PRO A 218 5.40 22.71 -10.51
N GLU A 219 6.51 22.65 -11.23
CA GLU A 219 7.85 22.51 -10.66
C GLU A 219 8.52 23.88 -10.65
N ASN A 220 8.04 24.78 -9.79
CA ASN A 220 8.60 26.12 -9.63
C ASN A 220 9.97 26.04 -8.92
N LYS A 221 10.97 25.53 -9.65
CA LYS A 221 12.37 25.39 -9.23
C LYS A 221 13.32 25.88 -10.31
N ARG A 222 14.47 26.41 -9.91
CA ARG A 222 15.57 26.79 -10.80
C ARG A 222 16.89 26.29 -10.23
N PHE A 223 17.76 25.77 -11.10
CA PHE A 223 19.09 25.34 -10.71
C PHE A 223 20.10 26.47 -10.91
N ILE A 224 20.90 26.75 -9.88
CA ILE A 224 22.05 27.65 -9.96
C ILE A 224 23.29 26.89 -9.52
N SER A 225 24.27 26.76 -10.42
CA SER A 225 25.49 25.97 -10.17
C SER A 225 25.20 24.55 -9.64
N GLY A 226 24.13 23.92 -10.14
CA GLY A 226 23.69 22.57 -9.74
C GLY A 226 22.89 22.51 -8.42
N ILE A 227 22.59 23.64 -7.78
CA ILE A 227 21.80 23.72 -6.55
C ILE A 227 20.36 24.12 -6.88
N PRO A 228 19.33 23.35 -6.45
CA PRO A 228 17.94 23.69 -6.71
C PRO A 228 17.42 24.75 -5.72
N PHE A 229 16.90 25.84 -6.25
CA PHE A 229 16.23 26.90 -5.51
C PHE A 229 14.75 26.98 -5.88
N LEU A 230 13.93 27.39 -4.91
CA LEU A 230 12.54 27.75 -5.16
C LEU A 230 12.49 28.96 -6.08
N SER A 231 11.65 28.90 -7.12
CA SER A 231 11.50 29.98 -8.08
C SER A 231 10.06 30.47 -8.17
N HIS A 232 9.89 31.66 -8.73
CA HIS A 232 8.59 32.23 -9.04
C HIS A 232 8.72 33.15 -10.25
N LYS A 233 7.66 33.23 -11.07
CA LYS A 233 7.58 34.18 -12.18
C LYS A 233 6.52 35.22 -11.85
N THR A 234 6.91 36.48 -11.77
CA THR A 234 6.00 37.58 -11.44
C THR A 234 4.96 37.80 -12.53
N GLU A 235 3.91 38.59 -12.25
CA GLU A 235 2.90 39.00 -13.24
C GLU A 235 3.52 39.73 -14.44
N ALA A 236 4.59 40.50 -14.21
CA ALA A 236 5.38 41.16 -15.25
C ALA A 236 6.30 40.20 -16.04
N GLY A 237 6.27 38.90 -15.71
CA GLY A 237 7.04 37.86 -16.39
C GLY A 237 8.51 37.76 -15.96
N ILE A 238 8.90 38.40 -14.86
CA ILE A 238 10.27 38.38 -14.35
C ILE A 238 10.51 37.07 -13.60
N GLU A 239 11.56 36.34 -13.97
CA GLU A 239 11.96 35.14 -13.24
C GLU A 239 12.76 35.49 -12.00
N CYS A 240 12.29 35.01 -10.86
CA CYS A 240 12.88 35.26 -9.54
C CYS A 240 13.19 33.95 -8.83
N LEU A 241 14.23 33.99 -8.01
CA LEU A 241 14.39 33.06 -6.90
C LEU A 241 13.64 33.60 -5.68
N VAL A 242 13.18 32.70 -4.82
CA VAL A 242 12.43 33.04 -3.60
C VAL A 242 13.36 32.93 -2.40
N SER A 243 13.40 33.94 -1.53
CA SER A 243 14.07 33.87 -0.22
C SER A 243 13.17 33.24 0.85
N VAL A 244 13.75 32.81 1.97
CA VAL A 244 13.01 32.15 3.07
C VAL A 244 12.05 33.07 3.83
N ASN A 245 12.01 34.37 3.55
CA ASN A 245 10.96 35.28 4.03
C ASN A 245 9.95 35.65 2.93
N GLY A 246 10.01 34.95 1.78
CA GLY A 246 9.14 35.14 0.62
C GLY A 246 9.59 36.27 -0.32
N GLY A 247 10.76 36.87 -0.14
CA GLY A 247 11.30 37.90 -1.04
C GLY A 247 11.57 37.36 -2.43
N LEU A 248 11.31 38.19 -3.45
CA LEU A 248 11.51 37.85 -4.86
C LEU A 248 12.79 38.50 -5.38
N VAL A 249 13.81 37.69 -5.63
CA VAL A 249 15.12 38.13 -6.08
C VAL A 249 15.27 37.82 -7.58
N PRO A 250 15.37 38.81 -8.48
CA PRO A 250 15.49 38.57 -9.92
C PRO A 250 16.70 37.69 -10.24
N LEU A 251 16.54 36.74 -11.17
CA LEU A 251 17.60 35.80 -11.52
C LEU A 251 18.88 36.51 -11.97
N ASP A 252 18.74 37.59 -12.72
CA ASP A 252 19.85 38.39 -13.26
C ASP A 252 20.67 39.13 -12.17
N SER A 253 20.11 39.26 -10.96
CA SER A 253 20.80 39.86 -9.81
C SER A 253 21.64 38.85 -9.01
N ILE A 254 21.51 37.55 -9.31
CA ILE A 254 22.20 36.47 -8.60
C ILE A 254 23.65 36.36 -9.10
N LYS A 255 24.59 36.73 -8.25
CA LYS A 255 26.02 36.55 -8.51
C LYS A 255 26.42 35.10 -8.27
N THR A 256 26.48 34.32 -9.34
CA THR A 256 26.80 32.87 -9.28
C THR A 256 28.19 32.58 -8.70
N GLU A 257 29.11 33.54 -8.80
CA GLU A 257 30.46 33.52 -8.22
C GLU A 257 30.46 33.37 -6.69
N LEU A 258 29.35 33.69 -6.03
CA LEU A 258 29.22 33.55 -4.58
C LEU A 258 29.08 32.09 -4.14
N PHE A 259 28.69 31.15 -5.02
CA PHE A 259 28.51 29.74 -4.70
C PHE A 259 29.84 28.95 -4.78
N ILE A 260 30.67 29.09 -3.76
CA ILE A 260 32.00 28.47 -3.67
C ILE A 260 31.89 26.99 -3.24
N ALA A 261 32.53 26.10 -4.01
CA ALA A 261 32.62 24.68 -3.66
C ALA A 261 33.25 24.48 -2.26
N GLY A 262 32.63 23.63 -1.44
CA GLY A 262 33.11 23.30 -0.10
C GLY A 262 32.58 24.19 1.04
N LYS A 263 31.88 25.30 0.76
CA LYS A 263 31.17 26.09 1.77
C LYS A 263 29.75 25.59 2.01
N HIS A 264 29.26 25.74 3.24
CA HIS A 264 27.85 25.46 3.57
C HIS A 264 26.94 26.57 3.08
N LEU A 265 25.69 26.24 2.76
CA LEU A 265 24.75 27.23 2.23
C LEU A 265 24.43 28.33 3.25
N ALA A 266 24.44 27.99 4.54
CA ALA A 266 24.22 28.94 5.63
C ALA A 266 25.31 30.03 5.73
N ASP A 267 26.47 29.82 5.10
CA ASP A 267 27.58 30.78 5.10
C ASP A 267 27.60 31.68 3.85
N TYR A 268 26.62 31.54 2.95
CA TYR A 268 26.47 32.48 1.83
C TYR A 268 25.85 33.81 2.29
N PRO A 269 26.24 34.94 1.68
CA PRO A 269 25.68 36.24 2.03
C PRO A 269 24.16 36.23 1.88
N LEU A 270 23.48 36.85 2.84
CA LEU A 270 22.04 37.06 2.77
C LEU A 270 21.70 37.93 1.55
N CYS A 271 20.56 37.65 0.92
CA CYS A 271 20.05 38.53 -0.12
C CYS A 271 19.55 39.81 0.55
N ALA A 272 20.30 40.90 0.37
CA ALA A 272 19.91 42.22 0.86
C ALA A 272 18.53 42.62 0.34
N ALA A 273 17.71 43.25 1.19
CA ALA A 273 16.35 43.64 0.86
C ALA A 273 16.26 44.53 -0.40
N GLN A 274 17.30 45.34 -0.65
CA GLN A 274 17.42 46.19 -1.85
C GLN A 274 17.50 45.43 -3.18
N ASN A 275 17.86 44.14 -3.17
CA ASN A 275 17.90 43.29 -4.35
C ASN A 275 16.56 42.57 -4.60
N MET A 276 15.57 42.75 -3.71
CA MET A 276 14.25 42.17 -3.85
C MET A 276 13.34 43.14 -4.63
N ILE A 277 12.61 42.63 -5.62
CA ILE A 277 11.64 43.42 -6.40
C ILE A 277 10.21 43.33 -5.86
N GLY A 278 10.03 42.65 -4.73
CA GLY A 278 8.75 42.43 -4.09
C GLY A 278 8.76 41.15 -3.26
N TYR A 279 7.57 40.71 -2.88
CA TYR A 279 7.36 39.50 -2.10
C TYR A 279 6.33 38.59 -2.75
N LEU A 280 6.50 37.29 -2.53
CA LEU A 280 5.58 36.25 -2.94
C LEU A 280 4.22 36.45 -2.25
N PRO A 281 3.10 36.56 -2.99
CA PRO A 281 1.78 36.75 -2.39
C PRO A 281 1.41 35.63 -1.40
N GLY A 282 0.74 35.97 -0.29
CA GLY A 282 0.32 34.99 0.73
C GLY A 282 1.39 34.64 1.76
N THR A 283 2.51 35.36 1.77
CA THR A 283 3.61 35.19 2.73
C THR A 283 3.72 36.36 3.72
N GLU A 284 2.67 37.17 3.88
CA GLU A 284 2.67 38.35 4.74
C GLU A 284 2.86 37.98 6.22
N GLU A 285 2.33 36.82 6.65
CA GLU A 285 2.46 36.33 8.02
C GLU A 285 3.90 35.99 8.43
N VAL A 286 4.77 35.67 7.47
CA VAL A 286 6.20 35.40 7.75
C VAL A 286 7.02 36.68 7.87
N ARG A 287 6.41 37.86 7.67
CA ARG A 287 7.05 39.18 7.77
C ARG A 287 6.35 40.13 8.75
N ARG A 288 5.55 39.60 9.69
CA ARG A 288 4.94 40.44 10.73
C ARG A 288 6.03 41.13 11.56
N THR A 289 5.79 42.37 11.96
CA THR A 289 6.72 43.12 12.83
C THR A 289 7.07 42.29 14.07
N GLY A 290 8.37 42.18 14.38
CA GLY A 290 8.86 41.37 15.49
C GLY A 290 9.14 39.89 15.14
N LYS A 291 8.83 39.44 13.92
CA LYS A 291 9.13 38.08 13.46
C LYS A 291 10.44 38.05 12.66
N TYR A 292 11.53 37.75 13.35
CA TYR A 292 12.88 37.66 12.79
C TYR A 292 13.39 36.21 12.69
N GLU A 293 12.49 35.23 12.74
CA GLU A 293 12.84 33.81 12.67
C GLU A 293 11.84 33.02 11.82
N ILE A 294 12.37 32.21 10.89
CA ILE A 294 11.60 31.31 10.01
C ILE A 294 12.06 29.86 10.21
N ASP A 295 11.25 29.07 10.92
CA ASP A 295 11.58 27.68 11.31
C ASP A 295 13.01 27.52 11.87
N GLY A 296 13.53 28.50 12.60
CA GLY A 296 14.89 28.53 13.13
C GLY A 296 15.95 29.19 12.23
N ILE A 297 15.59 29.92 11.16
CA ILE A 297 16.51 30.70 10.31
C ILE A 297 16.32 32.12 10.79
N SER A 298 17.40 32.75 11.26
CA SER A 298 17.40 34.16 11.60
C SER A 298 17.23 35.02 10.34
N ILE A 299 16.40 36.05 10.43
CA ILE A 299 16.19 37.08 9.41
C ILE A 299 16.70 38.40 9.99
N ASP A 300 17.50 39.12 9.23
CA ASP A 300 18.06 40.39 9.69
C ASP A 300 16.95 41.45 9.85
N GLU A 301 17.21 42.47 10.67
CA GLU A 301 16.23 43.53 10.96
C GLU A 301 15.83 44.33 9.71
N ASP A 302 16.71 44.40 8.72
CA ASP A 302 16.49 45.04 7.41
C ASP A 302 15.72 44.15 6.43
N GLY A 303 15.38 42.92 6.82
CA GLY A 303 14.68 41.93 6.01
C GLY A 303 15.58 41.11 5.09
N ALA A 304 16.91 41.22 5.20
CA ALA A 304 17.83 40.35 4.48
C ALA A 304 17.64 38.89 4.92
N ALA A 305 17.57 37.99 3.94
CA ALA A 305 17.26 36.59 4.16
C ALA A 305 17.99 35.69 3.15
N PRO A 306 18.29 34.42 3.50
CA PRO A 306 18.89 33.49 2.55
C PRO A 306 17.88 33.10 1.47
N LEU A 307 18.41 32.71 0.30
CA LEU A 307 17.61 32.09 -0.76
C LEU A 307 17.06 30.75 -0.29
N PHE A 308 15.83 30.43 -0.68
CA PHE A 308 15.18 29.17 -0.36
C PHE A 308 15.76 28.06 -1.24
N CYS A 309 16.71 27.30 -0.68
CA CYS A 309 17.25 26.10 -1.31
C CYS A 309 16.39 24.87 -0.98
N LEU A 310 16.06 24.10 -2.01
CA LEU A 310 15.26 22.88 -1.93
C LEU A 310 16.10 21.65 -1.54
N ASP A 311 17.43 21.74 -1.57
CA ASP A 311 18.38 20.68 -1.21
C ASP A 311 19.02 20.94 0.17
N ILE A 312 18.23 21.39 1.14
CA ILE A 312 18.63 21.50 2.54
C ILE A 312 17.74 20.58 3.39
N ASN A 313 18.34 19.84 4.31
CA ASN A 313 17.61 19.22 5.39
C ASN A 313 17.06 20.32 6.31
N MET A 314 15.74 20.46 6.33
CA MET A 314 15.08 21.55 7.06
C MET A 314 15.42 21.63 8.55
N LEU A 315 15.76 20.48 9.18
CA LEU A 315 16.06 20.38 10.61
C LEU A 315 17.47 20.84 10.92
N THR A 316 18.45 20.53 10.06
CA THR A 316 19.86 20.82 10.32
C THR A 316 20.38 22.04 9.57
N GLY A 317 19.67 22.52 8.54
CA GLY A 317 20.16 23.62 7.70
C GLY A 317 21.29 23.22 6.75
N LEU A 318 21.62 21.93 6.68
CA LEU A 318 22.71 21.39 5.88
C LEU A 318 22.20 20.71 4.61
N ARG A 319 23.00 20.74 3.55
CA ARG A 319 22.77 19.91 2.35
C ARG A 319 23.06 18.44 2.64
N SER A 320 22.60 17.56 1.75
CA SER A 320 22.74 16.10 1.90
C SER A 320 24.16 15.62 2.28
N PRO A 321 25.27 16.09 1.64
CA PRO A 321 26.61 15.64 2.03
C PRO A 321 26.99 16.04 3.47
N GLY A 322 26.80 17.32 3.83
CA GLY A 322 27.11 17.81 5.19
C GLY A 322 26.22 17.19 6.26
N HIS A 323 24.96 16.89 5.93
CA HIS A 323 24.07 16.18 6.84
C HIS A 323 24.52 14.73 7.09
N ILE A 324 24.97 14.03 6.05
CA ILE A 324 25.50 12.66 6.18
C ILE A 324 26.74 12.65 7.08
N GLU A 325 27.70 13.53 6.82
CA GLU A 325 28.93 13.63 7.61
C GLU A 325 28.64 13.99 9.07
N LEU A 326 27.70 14.91 9.32
CA LEU A 326 27.23 15.23 10.66
C LEU A 326 26.67 13.99 11.38
N MET A 327 25.84 13.20 10.68
CA MET A 327 25.26 11.98 11.25
C MET A 327 26.30 10.88 11.50
N GLU A 328 27.32 10.78 10.65
CA GLU A 328 28.45 9.85 10.87
C GLU A 328 29.28 10.26 12.08
N LEU A 329 29.60 11.54 12.21
CA LEU A 329 30.31 12.08 13.37
C LEU A 329 29.52 11.88 14.67
N LEU A 330 28.20 12.10 14.62
CA LEU A 330 27.31 11.85 15.76
C LEU A 330 27.37 10.38 16.19
N LYS A 331 27.31 9.44 15.23
CA LYS A 331 27.42 8.00 15.51
C LYS A 331 28.79 7.59 16.03
N GLN A 332 29.87 8.22 15.56
CA GLN A 332 31.21 8.00 16.11
C GLN A 332 31.29 8.44 17.57
N CYS A 333 30.60 9.52 17.94
CA CYS A 333 30.60 10.05 19.30
C CYS A 333 29.68 9.28 20.25
N GLU A 334 28.45 8.96 19.83
CA GLU A 334 27.37 8.45 20.71
C GLU A 334 26.83 7.06 20.31
N GLY A 335 27.39 6.46 19.26
CA GLY A 335 27.02 5.13 18.76
C GLY A 335 25.89 5.16 17.72
N ASP A 336 25.66 4.01 17.09
CA ASP A 336 24.77 3.86 15.92
C ASP A 336 23.29 4.16 16.17
N LYS A 337 22.86 4.17 17.43
CA LYS A 337 21.46 4.43 17.83
C LYS A 337 21.18 5.91 18.10
N SER A 338 22.18 6.77 18.02
CA SER A 338 22.04 8.20 18.22
C SER A 338 21.12 8.83 17.17
N LEU A 339 20.31 9.80 17.62
CA LEU A 339 19.37 10.56 16.80
C LEU A 339 19.85 11.99 16.69
N ILE A 340 19.53 12.66 15.57
CA ILE A 340 19.99 14.03 15.31
C ILE A 340 19.67 15.03 16.44
N PHE A 341 18.57 14.83 17.16
CA PHE A 341 18.18 15.69 18.28
C PHE A 341 19.00 15.49 19.55
N ASP A 342 19.75 14.39 19.66
CA ASP A 342 20.65 14.16 20.79
C ASP A 342 21.74 15.23 20.84
N LEU A 343 22.13 15.79 19.68
CA LEU A 343 23.06 16.91 19.55
C LEU A 343 22.68 18.12 20.43
N VAL A 344 21.39 18.37 20.65
CA VAL A 344 20.91 19.49 21.47
C VAL A 344 20.44 19.04 22.86
N LYS A 345 20.05 17.78 23.02
CA LYS A 345 19.56 17.25 24.30
C LYS A 345 20.66 16.80 25.26
N ASN A 346 21.82 16.43 24.73
CA ASN A 346 22.95 15.96 25.52
C ASN A 346 23.94 17.11 25.72
N GLU A 347 24.05 17.58 26.96
CA GLU A 347 25.03 18.61 27.33
C GLU A 347 26.45 18.14 26.99
N GLY A 348 27.24 19.00 26.35
CA GLY A 348 28.63 18.73 25.97
C GLY A 348 28.82 17.89 24.69
N LEU A 349 27.76 17.34 24.09
CA LEU A 349 27.88 16.55 22.86
C LEU A 349 28.35 17.40 21.67
N LYS A 350 27.90 18.65 21.58
CA LYS A 350 28.40 19.61 20.59
C LYS A 350 29.93 19.72 20.65
N ASP A 351 30.48 19.96 21.83
CA ASP A 351 31.92 20.18 22.02
C ASP A 351 32.71 18.89 21.74
N LYS A 352 32.16 17.74 22.14
CA LYS A 352 32.71 16.42 21.81
C LYS A 352 32.77 16.18 20.30
N MET A 353 31.72 16.53 19.57
CA MET A 353 31.68 16.41 18.10
C MET A 353 32.65 17.38 17.44
N ILE A 354 32.74 18.64 17.90
CA ILE A 354 33.72 19.61 17.41
C ILE A 354 35.15 19.09 17.62
N ALA A 355 35.46 18.56 18.80
CA ALA A 355 36.77 17.95 19.06
C ALA A 355 37.03 16.73 18.15
N ALA A 356 36.02 15.90 17.90
CA ALA A 356 36.12 14.72 17.04
C ALA A 356 36.26 15.07 15.54
N ALA A 357 35.86 16.28 15.12
CA ALA A 357 36.11 16.77 13.76
C ALA A 357 37.60 17.00 13.46
N ASN A 358 38.47 16.99 14.49
CA ASN A 358 39.93 16.94 14.37
C ASN A 358 40.53 18.04 13.44
N GLY A 359 40.01 19.26 13.54
CA GLY A 359 40.48 20.41 12.76
C GLY A 359 39.89 20.51 11.34
N ASP A 360 38.95 19.63 10.94
CA ASP A 360 38.14 19.86 9.75
C ASP A 360 37.16 21.00 10.00
N THR A 361 37.60 22.22 9.70
CA THR A 361 36.83 23.47 9.85
C THR A 361 35.45 23.42 9.19
N ARG A 362 35.28 22.67 8.10
CA ARG A 362 33.98 22.56 7.41
C ARG A 362 33.05 21.65 8.20
N LEU A 363 33.55 20.56 8.77
CA LEU A 363 32.76 19.66 9.60
C LEU A 363 32.42 20.29 10.95
N GLU A 364 33.36 20.99 11.59
CA GLU A 364 33.11 21.80 12.79
C GLU A 364 31.98 22.80 12.55
N ARG A 365 32.05 23.53 11.42
CA ARG A 365 31.00 24.47 11.02
C ARG A 365 29.66 23.79 10.78
N ALA A 366 29.65 22.57 10.24
CA ALA A 366 28.42 21.79 10.06
C ALA A 366 27.73 21.48 11.40
N VAL A 367 28.52 21.12 12.43
CA VAL A 367 28.03 20.88 13.80
C VAL A 367 27.40 22.14 14.37
N GLU A 368 28.05 23.30 14.21
CA GLU A 368 27.53 24.58 14.68
C GLU A 368 26.20 24.96 14.03
N ILE A 369 26.14 24.92 12.69
CA ILE A 369 24.92 25.25 11.92
C ILE A 369 23.76 24.35 12.38
N ALA A 370 24.01 23.05 12.48
CA ALA A 370 22.99 22.09 12.89
C ALA A 370 22.55 22.31 14.34
N PHE A 371 23.49 22.52 15.26
CA PHE A 371 23.17 22.74 16.68
C PHE A 371 22.29 23.99 16.88
N GLU A 372 22.66 25.12 16.26
CA GLU A 372 21.87 26.36 16.36
C GLU A 372 20.46 26.16 15.79
N ARG A 373 20.37 25.59 14.59
CA ARG A 373 19.11 25.35 13.88
C ARG A 373 18.18 24.42 14.68
N LEU A 374 18.71 23.29 15.16
CA LEU A 374 17.95 22.30 15.93
C LEU A 374 17.45 22.87 17.25
N THR A 375 18.25 23.71 17.93
CA THR A 375 17.85 24.35 19.20
C THR A 375 16.57 25.17 19.04
N LYS A 376 16.49 25.98 17.98
CA LYS A 376 15.32 26.80 17.67
C LYS A 376 14.12 25.94 17.24
N ILE A 377 14.36 24.93 16.39
CA ILE A 377 13.30 24.03 15.91
C ILE A 377 12.69 23.21 17.04
N ILE A 378 13.50 22.67 17.97
CA ILE A 378 13.00 21.90 19.11
C ILE A 378 12.03 22.74 19.94
N LYS A 379 12.39 23.98 20.25
CA LYS A 379 11.51 24.88 21.00
C LYS A 379 10.16 25.05 20.31
N LYS A 380 10.16 25.32 19.00
CA LYS A 380 8.93 25.44 18.20
C LYS A 380 8.11 24.15 18.19
N LEU A 381 8.76 22.99 18.10
CA LEU A 381 8.10 21.68 18.14
C LEU A 381 7.48 21.39 19.52
N ASP A 382 8.18 21.76 20.61
CA ASP A 382 7.71 21.56 21.97
C ASP A 382 6.51 22.46 22.30
N GLU A 383 6.56 23.74 21.92
CA GLU A 383 5.41 24.67 22.03
C GLU A 383 4.19 24.15 21.26
N ALA A 384 4.40 23.68 20.02
CA ALA A 384 3.34 23.12 19.20
C ALA A 384 2.74 21.84 19.81
N LYS A 385 3.57 21.00 20.44
CA LYS A 385 3.15 19.79 21.14
C LYS A 385 2.33 20.15 22.38
N GLU A 386 2.79 21.08 23.21
CA GLU A 386 2.08 21.51 24.43
C GLU A 386 0.67 22.03 24.11
N GLN A 387 0.53 22.86 23.08
CA GLN A 387 -0.76 23.36 22.61
C GLN A 387 -1.74 22.23 22.21
N LEU A 388 -1.26 21.12 21.66
CA LEU A 388 -2.13 20.00 21.25
C LEU A 388 -2.69 19.23 22.45
N PHE A 389 -2.00 19.24 23.59
CA PHE A 389 -2.40 18.54 24.81
C PHE A 389 -3.16 19.42 25.80
N ASP A 390 -3.35 20.71 25.49
CA ASP A 390 -4.13 21.59 26.34
C ASP A 390 -5.55 21.06 26.58
N GLY A 391 -5.96 21.01 27.84
CA GLY A 391 -7.25 20.45 28.28
C GLY A 391 -7.42 18.94 28.14
N LYS A 392 -6.38 18.16 27.76
CA LYS A 392 -6.47 16.69 27.66
C LYS A 392 -6.11 16.02 28.98
N VAL A 393 -6.82 14.95 29.33
CA VAL A 393 -6.64 14.23 30.59
C VAL A 393 -6.33 12.75 30.35
N PRO A 394 -5.51 12.10 31.21
CA PRO A 394 -5.25 10.68 31.14
C PRO A 394 -6.53 9.84 31.18
N ASP A 395 -6.57 8.77 30.40
CA ASP A 395 -7.65 7.79 30.36
C ASP A 395 -7.18 6.48 31.00
N ALA A 396 -8.02 5.85 31.83
CA ALA A 396 -7.71 4.57 32.46
C ALA A 396 -7.62 3.41 31.45
N LYS A 397 -8.25 3.56 30.27
CA LYS A 397 -8.23 2.60 29.16
C LYS A 397 -7.94 3.35 27.86
N PRO A 398 -6.71 3.85 27.68
CA PRO A 398 -6.40 4.74 26.58
C PRO A 398 -6.50 4.02 25.24
N ARG A 399 -6.86 4.76 24.19
CA ARG A 399 -7.16 4.22 22.86
C ARG A 399 -6.26 4.83 21.79
N LEU A 400 -5.77 3.97 20.91
CA LEU A 400 -5.14 4.35 19.65
C LEU A 400 -6.16 4.13 18.53
N PHE A 401 -6.58 5.21 17.89
CA PHE A 401 -7.33 5.18 16.65
C PHE A 401 -6.36 5.42 15.49
N MET A 402 -6.19 4.46 14.60
CA MET A 402 -5.33 4.61 13.43
C MET A 402 -6.15 4.55 12.16
N SER A 403 -5.94 5.54 11.29
CA SER A 403 -6.60 5.55 9.98
C SER A 403 -5.84 4.69 8.98
N MET A 404 -6.58 4.04 8.08
CA MET A 404 -6.01 3.32 6.93
C MET A 404 -6.83 3.64 5.68
N GLY A 405 -6.16 3.77 4.53
CA GLY A 405 -6.85 4.01 3.26
C GLY A 405 -5.99 4.75 2.26
N GLY A 406 -6.34 4.58 0.98
CA GLY A 406 -5.71 5.32 -0.11
C GLY A 406 -5.92 6.84 0.03
N ALA A 407 -5.05 7.61 -0.63
CA ALA A 407 -5.24 9.06 -0.72
C ALA A 407 -6.65 9.38 -1.27
N GLY A 408 -7.34 10.35 -0.68
CA GLY A 408 -8.69 10.72 -1.11
C GLY A 408 -9.80 9.72 -0.77
N SER A 409 -9.54 8.63 -0.03
CA SER A 409 -10.60 7.66 0.31
C SER A 409 -11.69 8.19 1.25
N GLY A 410 -11.42 9.28 1.97
CA GLY A 410 -12.35 9.89 2.93
C GLY A 410 -12.17 9.34 4.35
N LYS A 411 -10.98 9.49 4.92
CA LYS A 411 -10.63 8.97 6.25
C LYS A 411 -11.25 9.76 7.42
N THR A 412 -12.07 10.78 7.14
CA THR A 412 -12.75 11.61 8.16
C THR A 412 -13.66 10.80 9.07
N ALA A 413 -14.19 9.66 8.59
CA ALA A 413 -14.95 8.72 9.42
C ALA A 413 -14.18 8.28 10.69
N VAL A 414 -12.84 8.25 10.66
CA VAL A 414 -12.01 7.88 11.82
C VAL A 414 -12.12 8.90 12.96
N GLU A 415 -12.20 10.18 12.62
CA GLU A 415 -12.36 11.27 13.59
C GLU A 415 -13.73 11.21 14.25
N GLU A 416 -14.79 10.91 13.49
CA GLU A 416 -16.14 10.74 14.04
C GLU A 416 -16.18 9.65 15.13
N ILE A 417 -15.38 8.61 14.99
CA ILE A 417 -15.31 7.50 15.95
C ILE A 417 -14.50 7.89 17.18
N ALA A 418 -13.35 8.54 17.00
CA ALA A 418 -12.56 9.04 18.12
C ALA A 418 -13.42 10.01 18.96
N GLN A 419 -14.14 10.92 18.31
CA GLN A 419 -15.11 11.80 18.95
C GLN A 419 -16.24 11.02 19.63
N ALA A 420 -16.78 9.99 18.96
CA ALA A 420 -17.84 9.14 19.50
C ALA A 420 -17.38 8.26 20.68
N LEU A 421 -16.09 7.98 20.85
CA LEU A 421 -15.63 7.13 21.95
C LEU A 421 -14.99 7.92 23.09
N CYS A 422 -14.37 9.05 22.79
CA CYS A 422 -13.57 9.83 23.72
C CYS A 422 -14.10 11.25 23.96
N GLY A 423 -15.14 11.69 23.24
CA GLY A 423 -15.50 13.11 23.20
C GLY A 423 -14.32 13.91 22.66
N ASP A 424 -14.06 15.09 23.24
CA ASP A 424 -12.88 15.88 22.89
C ASP A 424 -11.60 15.38 23.56
N ASN A 425 -11.63 14.34 24.40
CA ASN A 425 -10.46 13.87 25.14
C ASN A 425 -9.56 12.93 24.32
N PHE A 426 -9.09 13.41 23.17
CA PHE A 426 -8.05 12.78 22.37
C PHE A 426 -7.21 13.84 21.63
N VAL A 427 -6.03 13.45 21.17
CA VAL A 427 -5.16 14.28 20.32
C VAL A 427 -5.07 13.71 18.92
N ILE A 428 -4.92 14.58 17.92
CA ILE A 428 -4.74 14.17 16.52
C ILE A 428 -3.26 14.31 16.14
N ALA A 429 -2.67 13.20 15.72
CA ALA A 429 -1.32 13.09 15.20
C ALA A 429 -1.36 13.02 13.66
N SER A 430 -1.57 14.15 13.00
CA SER A 430 -1.67 14.25 11.53
C SER A 430 -0.45 14.93 10.91
N LEU A 431 0.19 14.25 9.94
CA LEU A 431 1.29 14.86 9.18
C LEU A 431 0.83 16.07 8.38
N ASP A 432 -0.36 16.01 7.79
CA ASP A 432 -0.85 17.08 6.92
C ASP A 432 -1.11 18.36 7.74
N GLU A 433 -1.65 18.24 8.95
CA GLU A 433 -1.82 19.37 9.86
C GLU A 433 -0.48 19.86 10.45
N PHE A 434 0.45 18.95 10.76
CA PHE A 434 1.74 19.34 11.33
C PHE A 434 2.66 20.03 10.32
N ARG A 435 2.57 19.72 9.03
CA ARG A 435 3.28 20.49 7.99
C ARG A 435 2.84 21.96 7.97
N LYS A 436 1.56 22.25 8.19
CA LYS A 436 1.03 23.63 8.20
C LYS A 436 1.61 24.50 9.34
N LYS A 437 2.22 23.89 10.36
CA LYS A 437 2.91 24.60 11.44
C LYS A 437 4.33 25.09 11.05
N SER A 438 4.88 24.61 9.93
CA SER A 438 6.15 25.11 9.36
C SER A 438 5.92 26.40 8.59
N ASP A 439 6.77 27.40 8.83
CA ASP A 439 6.78 28.65 8.06
C ASP A 439 7.28 28.41 6.62
N LEU A 440 8.27 27.53 6.45
CA LEU A 440 8.81 27.15 5.14
C LEU A 440 7.75 26.43 4.28
N TYR A 441 6.87 25.63 4.89
CA TYR A 441 5.73 25.05 4.19
C TYR A 441 4.83 26.12 3.59
N LYS A 442 4.52 27.20 4.32
CA LYS A 442 3.69 28.30 3.81
C LYS A 442 4.30 28.92 2.55
N ILE A 443 5.63 29.11 2.53
CA ILE A 443 6.35 29.69 1.39
C ILE A 443 6.33 28.73 0.18
N LEU A 444 6.60 27.44 0.39
CA LEU A 444 6.50 26.43 -0.67
C LEU A 444 5.09 26.41 -1.28
N THR A 445 4.06 26.48 -0.44
CA THR A 445 2.68 26.51 -0.92
C THR A 445 2.33 27.79 -1.68
N ALA A 446 2.80 28.95 -1.22
CA ALA A 446 2.60 30.23 -1.90
C ALA A 446 3.32 30.25 -3.26
N ALA A 447 4.46 29.56 -3.37
CA ALA A 447 5.21 29.44 -4.62
C ALA A 447 4.62 28.39 -5.56
N SER A 448 3.48 27.78 -5.23
CA SER A 448 2.88 26.67 -5.98
C SER A 448 3.85 25.50 -6.22
N HIS A 449 4.73 25.24 -5.24
CA HIS A 449 5.69 24.14 -5.31
C HIS A 449 5.12 22.94 -4.54
N HIS A 450 4.75 21.87 -5.26
CA HIS A 450 3.97 20.75 -4.71
C HIS A 450 4.61 19.38 -4.86
N SER A 451 5.60 19.22 -5.74
CA SER A 451 6.30 17.94 -5.91
C SER A 451 7.10 17.57 -4.65
N ASP A 452 7.77 18.56 -4.06
CA ASP A 452 8.78 18.33 -3.03
C ASP A 452 8.43 18.94 -1.66
N ASP A 453 7.32 19.67 -1.51
CA ASP A 453 6.92 20.22 -0.20
C ASP A 453 6.64 19.11 0.83
N TYR A 454 6.07 17.99 0.37
CA TYR A 454 5.89 16.78 1.16
C TYR A 454 7.22 16.25 1.68
N VAL A 455 8.27 16.23 0.86
CA VAL A 455 9.58 15.65 1.21
C VAL A 455 10.40 16.63 2.05
N TYR A 456 10.41 17.90 1.67
CA TYR A 456 11.19 18.94 2.33
C TYR A 456 10.72 19.16 3.77
N VAL A 457 9.39 19.19 4.00
CA VAL A 457 8.80 19.49 5.33
C VAL A 457 8.54 18.21 6.15
N GLU A 458 8.64 17.02 5.54
CA GLU A 458 8.39 15.75 6.21
C GLU A 458 9.21 15.53 7.49
N PRO A 459 10.52 15.84 7.56
CA PRO A 459 11.30 15.64 8.79
C PRO A 459 10.73 16.38 10.00
N PHE A 460 10.28 17.63 9.84
CA PHE A 460 9.64 18.42 10.90
C PHE A 460 8.30 17.81 11.32
N ALA A 461 7.44 17.51 10.35
CA ALA A 461 6.11 16.96 10.64
C ALA A 461 6.18 15.56 11.28
N ASN A 462 7.10 14.70 10.81
CA ASN A 462 7.36 13.40 11.42
C ASN A 462 7.85 13.56 12.85
N ARG A 463 8.79 14.49 13.11
CA ARG A 463 9.29 14.68 14.47
C ARG A 463 8.19 15.15 15.43
N LEU A 464 7.37 16.11 15.02
CA LEU A 464 6.24 16.55 15.84
C LEU A 464 5.30 15.38 16.13
N ARG A 465 4.99 14.58 15.10
CA ARG A 465 4.12 13.42 15.23
C ARG A 465 4.65 12.36 16.18
N ASP A 466 5.93 12.04 16.09
CA ASP A 466 6.57 11.09 16.98
C ASP A 466 6.56 11.62 18.42
N SER A 467 6.86 12.91 18.61
CA SER A 467 6.80 13.53 19.94
C SER A 467 5.39 13.57 20.54
N VAL A 468 4.36 13.81 19.73
CA VAL A 468 2.96 13.75 20.16
C VAL A 468 2.57 12.32 20.52
N ALA A 469 2.97 11.33 19.71
CA ALA A 469 2.73 9.92 20.00
C ALA A 469 3.43 9.46 21.29
N ASP A 470 4.69 9.86 21.50
CA ASP A 470 5.44 9.55 22.72
C ASP A 470 4.81 10.20 23.97
N HIS A 471 4.37 11.45 23.85
CA HIS A 471 3.70 12.15 24.95
C HIS A 471 2.34 11.51 25.27
N ALA A 472 1.56 11.12 24.25
CA ALA A 472 0.30 10.41 24.45
C ALA A 472 0.51 9.08 25.17
N LYS A 473 1.50 8.27 24.74
CA LYS A 473 1.87 7.00 25.39
C LYS A 473 2.25 7.20 26.86
N LYS A 474 3.15 8.16 27.14
CA LYS A 474 3.66 8.42 28.49
C LYS A 474 2.57 8.86 29.46
N ASN A 475 1.59 9.63 28.98
CA ASN A 475 0.55 10.22 29.82
C ASN A 475 -0.81 9.52 29.69
N HIS A 476 -0.87 8.38 28.99
CA HIS A 476 -2.11 7.62 28.76
C HIS A 476 -3.26 8.46 28.18
N ILE A 477 -2.98 9.29 27.18
CA ILE A 477 -3.98 10.14 26.51
C ILE A 477 -4.40 9.49 25.19
N ASN A 478 -5.71 9.45 24.92
CA ASN A 478 -6.26 8.90 23.68
C ASN A 478 -5.68 9.64 22.46
N ILE A 479 -5.44 8.91 21.37
CA ILE A 479 -4.80 9.48 20.18
C ILE A 479 -5.43 8.94 18.90
N LEU A 480 -5.69 9.85 17.97
CA LEU A 480 -5.93 9.54 16.57
C LEU A 480 -4.63 9.72 15.78
N TYR A 481 -4.05 8.62 15.35
CA TYR A 481 -2.87 8.59 14.49
C TYR A 481 -3.29 8.60 13.02
N ASP A 482 -3.29 9.79 12.42
CA ASP A 482 -3.69 9.99 11.03
C ASP A 482 -2.54 9.63 10.07
N GLY A 483 -2.92 8.93 9.02
CA GLY A 483 -2.01 8.37 8.03
C GLY A 483 -2.73 7.44 7.06
N THR A 484 -1.98 6.99 6.06
CA THR A 484 -2.51 6.03 5.07
C THR A 484 -2.58 4.60 5.61
N GLY A 485 -1.83 4.27 6.67
CA GLY A 485 -1.68 2.91 7.16
C GLY A 485 -1.01 1.96 6.15
N ILE A 486 -0.41 2.49 5.07
CA ILE A 486 0.03 1.74 3.89
C ILE A 486 1.48 2.14 3.50
N PRO A 487 2.40 1.18 3.29
CA PRO A 487 2.27 -0.23 3.65
C PRO A 487 2.16 -0.38 5.17
N TYR A 488 1.40 -1.37 5.64
CA TYR A 488 1.21 -1.60 7.09
C TYR A 488 2.52 -1.94 7.81
N GLN A 489 3.27 -2.92 7.28
CA GLN A 489 4.57 -3.34 7.82
C GLN A 489 5.73 -2.66 7.09
N PRO A 490 6.84 -2.34 7.80
CA PRO A 490 7.04 -2.52 9.25
C PRO A 490 6.50 -1.33 10.08
N ARG A 491 6.30 -0.16 9.45
CA ARG A 491 6.08 1.12 10.16
C ARG A 491 4.87 1.12 11.08
N TYR A 492 3.68 0.85 10.56
CA TYR A 492 2.44 0.96 11.34
C TYR A 492 2.24 -0.21 12.29
N SER A 493 2.74 -1.41 11.94
CA SER A 493 2.80 -2.53 12.90
C SER A 493 3.66 -2.20 14.12
N THR A 494 4.81 -1.53 13.94
CA THR A 494 5.65 -1.09 15.07
C THR A 494 4.93 -0.08 15.96
N ILE A 495 4.19 0.87 15.36
CA ILE A 495 3.38 1.82 16.12
C ILE A 495 2.33 1.09 16.96
N VAL A 496 1.57 0.16 16.36
CA VAL A 496 0.58 -0.65 17.08
C VAL A 496 1.22 -1.41 18.25
N ASN A 497 2.37 -2.07 18.02
CA ASN A 497 3.11 -2.78 19.07
C ASN A 497 3.54 -1.86 20.21
N GLN A 498 4.06 -0.67 19.89
CA GLN A 498 4.48 0.29 20.91
C GLN A 498 3.29 0.76 21.75
N PHE A 499 2.16 1.12 21.14
CA PHE A 499 0.97 1.55 21.88
C PHE A 499 0.38 0.41 22.71
N LYS A 500 0.31 -0.81 22.15
CA LYS A 500 -0.17 -1.99 22.89
C LYS A 500 0.69 -2.27 24.12
N ALA A 501 2.01 -2.13 24.01
CA ALA A 501 2.94 -2.27 25.14
C ALA A 501 2.74 -1.21 26.23
N HIS A 502 2.16 -0.06 25.90
CA HIS A 502 1.79 1.00 26.87
C HIS A 502 0.34 0.87 27.37
N GLY A 503 -0.31 -0.27 27.16
CA GLY A 503 -1.65 -0.56 27.68
C GLY A 503 -2.80 0.02 26.87
N PHE A 504 -2.54 0.50 25.65
CA PHE A 504 -3.61 1.05 24.80
C PHE A 504 -4.45 -0.05 24.17
N HIS A 505 -5.75 0.20 24.04
CA HIS A 505 -6.59 -0.51 23.09
C HIS A 505 -6.31 0.02 21.68
N THR A 506 -5.94 -0.87 20.76
CA THR A 506 -5.45 -0.50 19.43
C THR A 506 -6.50 -0.81 18.36
N GLN A 507 -6.91 0.22 17.63
CA GLN A 507 -7.95 0.12 16.62
C GLN A 507 -7.49 0.71 15.29
N ILE A 508 -7.71 -0.01 14.19
CA ILE A 508 -7.59 0.50 12.83
C ILE A 508 -8.97 0.63 12.20
N THR A 509 -9.24 1.81 11.63
CA THR A 509 -10.41 2.03 10.79
C THR A 509 -9.93 2.30 9.37
N ALA A 510 -10.17 1.35 8.47
CA ALA A 510 -9.84 1.45 7.07
C ALA A 510 -11.02 2.04 6.28
N VAL A 511 -10.75 2.98 5.38
CA VAL A 511 -11.76 3.52 4.45
C VAL A 511 -11.28 3.29 3.02
N ASP A 512 -12.14 2.66 2.24
CA ASP A 512 -11.90 2.33 0.84
C ASP A 512 -12.82 3.10 -0.10
N ALA A 513 -12.26 3.52 -1.24
CA ALA A 513 -12.99 4.21 -2.31
C ALA A 513 -12.42 3.78 -3.67
N PHE A 514 -13.26 3.64 -4.70
CA PHE A 514 -12.81 3.20 -6.03
C PHE A 514 -11.80 4.17 -6.63
N ILE A 515 -10.62 3.65 -6.99
CA ILE A 515 -9.65 4.40 -7.80
C ILE A 515 -10.15 4.50 -9.24
N VAL A 516 -10.58 3.39 -9.81
CA VAL A 516 -11.28 3.27 -11.09
C VAL A 516 -12.60 2.56 -10.81
N LYS A 517 -13.69 3.01 -11.43
CA LYS A 517 -14.98 2.33 -11.31
C LYS A 517 -15.01 1.13 -12.27
N PRO A 518 -15.62 0.00 -11.88
CA PRO A 518 -15.91 -1.06 -12.84
C PRO A 518 -16.94 -0.58 -13.87
N ASP A 519 -16.71 -0.90 -15.14
CA ASP A 519 -17.60 -0.54 -16.25
C ASP A 519 -19.03 -1.05 -15.99
N GLY A 520 -20.03 -0.20 -16.20
CA GLY A 520 -21.45 -0.55 -16.06
C GLY A 520 -22.01 -0.43 -14.65
N ARG A 521 -21.19 -0.02 -13.66
CA ARG A 521 -21.62 0.25 -12.27
C ARG A 521 -21.68 1.73 -11.91
N GLU A 522 -21.65 2.62 -12.90
CA GLU A 522 -21.61 4.07 -12.70
C GLU A 522 -22.86 4.59 -11.97
N ASN A 523 -24.02 3.97 -12.23
CA ASN A 523 -25.28 4.32 -11.57
C ASN A 523 -25.35 3.82 -10.11
N GLU A 524 -24.62 2.76 -9.77
CA GLU A 524 -24.53 2.22 -8.40
C GLU A 524 -23.53 3.05 -7.56
N LEU A 525 -22.42 3.44 -8.17
CA LEU A 525 -21.31 4.13 -7.53
C LEU A 525 -21.45 5.63 -7.75
N ILE A 526 -22.25 6.31 -6.94
CA ILE A 526 -22.57 7.74 -7.09
C ILE A 526 -21.31 8.60 -6.96
N ARG A 527 -20.43 8.28 -6.01
CA ARG A 527 -19.21 9.06 -5.78
C ARG A 527 -18.30 9.04 -7.00
N SER A 528 -17.70 10.17 -7.36
CA SER A 528 -16.62 10.21 -8.35
C SER A 528 -15.48 9.26 -7.99
N SER A 529 -14.80 8.72 -9.00
CA SER A 529 -13.60 7.93 -8.74
C SER A 529 -12.55 8.80 -8.06
N VAL A 530 -11.65 8.20 -7.28
CA VAL A 530 -10.58 8.96 -6.61
C VAL A 530 -9.73 9.71 -7.63
N ILE A 531 -9.53 9.13 -8.82
CA ILE A 531 -8.79 9.75 -9.93
C ILE A 531 -9.40 11.09 -10.28
N THR A 532 -10.72 11.12 -10.53
CA THR A 532 -11.46 12.32 -10.87
C THR A 532 -11.39 13.35 -9.73
N SER A 533 -11.63 12.93 -8.49
CA SER A 533 -11.57 13.84 -7.34
C SER A 533 -10.19 14.46 -7.12
N VAL A 534 -9.11 13.71 -7.36
CA VAL A 534 -7.74 14.22 -7.23
C VAL A 534 -7.39 15.17 -8.39
N LYS A 535 -7.91 14.93 -9.61
CA LYS A 535 -7.78 15.85 -10.76
C LYS A 535 -8.55 17.15 -10.53
N GLU A 536 -9.82 17.06 -10.16
CA GLU A 536 -10.66 18.24 -9.86
C GLU A 536 -10.06 19.07 -8.73
N ARG A 537 -9.54 18.42 -7.68
CA ARG A 537 -8.83 19.12 -6.60
C ARG A 537 -7.58 19.82 -7.11
N PHE A 538 -6.82 19.18 -8.00
CA PHE A 538 -5.66 19.81 -8.61
C PHE A 538 -6.05 21.03 -9.45
N GLU A 539 -7.05 20.90 -10.32
CA GLU A 539 -7.53 21.99 -11.17
C GLU A 539 -8.06 23.16 -10.34
N THR A 540 -8.74 22.87 -9.22
CA THR A 540 -9.33 23.89 -8.36
C THR A 540 -8.31 24.57 -7.43
N THR A 541 -7.39 23.80 -6.86
CA THR A 541 -6.52 24.27 -5.77
C THR A 541 -5.04 24.40 -6.15
N GLY A 542 -4.66 23.92 -7.34
CA GLY A 542 -3.26 23.72 -7.72
C GLY A 542 -2.59 22.54 -6.99
N ARG A 543 -3.28 21.82 -6.09
CA ARG A 543 -2.67 20.83 -5.18
C ARG A 543 -3.33 19.46 -5.23
N ALA A 544 -2.52 18.42 -5.43
CA ALA A 544 -2.88 17.05 -5.08
C ALA A 544 -1.63 16.19 -4.88
N LEU A 545 -1.80 14.95 -4.41
CA LEU A 545 -0.69 14.02 -4.24
C LEU A 545 -0.20 13.53 -5.61
N PRO A 546 1.12 13.29 -5.78
CA PRO A 546 1.66 12.73 -7.01
C PRO A 546 0.92 11.45 -7.42
N TRP A 547 0.67 11.30 -8.72
CA TRP A 547 -0.11 10.21 -9.29
C TRP A 547 0.39 8.83 -8.83
N VAL A 548 1.70 8.60 -8.96
CA VAL A 548 2.34 7.34 -8.56
C VAL A 548 2.10 7.00 -7.09
N VAL A 549 2.10 8.01 -6.21
CA VAL A 549 1.84 7.83 -4.77
C VAL A 549 0.37 7.47 -4.56
N THR A 550 -0.55 8.17 -5.22
CA THR A 550 -1.99 7.89 -5.13
C THR A 550 -2.30 6.46 -5.56
N VAL A 551 -1.79 6.03 -6.71
CA VAL A 551 -1.95 4.67 -7.24
C VAL A 551 -1.37 3.63 -6.28
N ASP A 552 -0.13 3.82 -5.81
CA ASP A 552 0.55 2.89 -4.90
C ASP A 552 -0.26 2.67 -3.62
N LYS A 553 -0.77 3.74 -3.00
CA LYS A 553 -1.56 3.63 -1.77
C LYS A 553 -2.86 2.86 -1.99
N HIS A 554 -3.58 3.09 -3.09
CA HIS A 554 -4.83 2.37 -3.37
C HIS A 554 -4.59 0.88 -3.66
N ILE A 555 -3.61 0.54 -4.50
CA ILE A 555 -3.32 -0.84 -4.89
C ILE A 555 -2.80 -1.66 -3.70
N ARG A 556 -2.04 -1.04 -2.79
CA ARG A 556 -1.50 -1.71 -1.59
C ARG A 556 -2.46 -1.74 -0.38
N ALA A 557 -3.57 -1.00 -0.42
CA ALA A 557 -4.53 -0.96 0.69
C ALA A 557 -5.04 -2.35 1.10
N PRO A 558 -5.46 -3.25 0.18
CA PRO A 558 -5.99 -4.56 0.54
C PRO A 558 -4.97 -5.44 1.26
N ARG A 559 -3.72 -5.44 0.79
CA ARG A 559 -2.64 -6.18 1.45
C ARG A 559 -2.34 -5.63 2.84
N SER A 560 -2.32 -4.31 2.97
CA SER A 560 -2.06 -3.67 4.27
C SER A 560 -3.16 -3.99 5.28
N PHE A 561 -4.42 -4.01 4.83
CA PHE A 561 -5.57 -4.41 5.63
C PHE A 561 -5.50 -5.87 6.09
N LEU A 562 -5.26 -6.81 5.16
CA LEU A 562 -5.16 -8.24 5.51
C LEU A 562 -3.94 -8.53 6.42
N ASN A 563 -2.80 -7.87 6.18
CA ASN A 563 -1.65 -7.99 7.08
C ASN A 563 -1.95 -7.45 8.49
N ALA A 564 -2.73 -6.37 8.60
CA ALA A 564 -3.14 -5.82 9.89
C ALA A 564 -4.17 -6.71 10.60
N LEU A 565 -5.07 -7.35 9.85
CA LEU A 565 -6.02 -8.31 10.37
C LEU A 565 -5.33 -9.51 11.05
N GLU A 566 -4.20 -9.96 10.54
CA GLU A 566 -3.40 -11.04 11.14
C GLU A 566 -2.49 -10.58 12.29
N HIS A 567 -2.44 -9.28 12.61
CA HIS A 567 -1.52 -8.76 13.62
C HIS A 567 -2.06 -8.99 15.04
N GLU A 568 -1.36 -9.82 15.82
CA GLU A 568 -1.82 -10.27 17.15
C GLU A 568 -2.02 -9.13 18.15
N THR A 569 -1.24 -8.06 18.07
CA THR A 569 -1.33 -6.93 19.01
C THR A 569 -2.41 -5.92 18.66
N LEU A 570 -2.97 -5.98 17.44
CA LEU A 570 -4.05 -5.10 17.01
C LEU A 570 -5.38 -5.62 17.57
N ASP A 571 -6.06 -4.86 18.43
CA ASP A 571 -7.31 -5.32 19.03
C ASP A 571 -8.48 -5.32 18.03
N LYS A 572 -8.64 -4.23 17.28
CA LYS A 572 -9.78 -4.05 16.37
C LYS A 572 -9.36 -3.56 15.00
N ILE A 573 -9.94 -4.13 13.94
CA ILE A 573 -9.88 -3.58 12.60
C ILE A 573 -11.25 -3.56 11.94
N SER A 574 -11.54 -2.51 11.18
CA SER A 574 -12.80 -2.36 10.42
C SER A 574 -12.52 -1.78 9.03
N LEU A 575 -13.37 -2.13 8.07
CA LEU A 575 -13.35 -1.64 6.70
C LEU A 575 -14.66 -0.94 6.38
N PHE A 576 -14.57 0.31 5.96
CA PHE A 576 -15.67 1.12 5.47
C PHE A 576 -15.52 1.35 3.97
N ALA A 577 -16.65 1.41 3.28
CA ALA A 577 -16.74 1.87 1.91
C ALA A 577 -17.22 3.32 1.88
N ASN A 578 -16.63 4.09 0.97
CA ASN A 578 -17.03 5.46 0.66
C ASN A 578 -17.37 5.58 -0.83
N ASP A 579 -18.48 4.95 -1.21
CA ASP A 579 -18.94 4.86 -2.59
C ASP A 579 -20.23 5.67 -2.87
N GLY A 580 -20.91 6.09 -1.80
CA GLY A 580 -22.19 6.81 -1.85
C GLY A 580 -22.06 8.33 -1.73
N GLU A 581 -23.12 8.97 -1.23
CA GLU A 581 -23.11 10.41 -0.94
C GLU A 581 -22.02 10.78 0.07
N ARG A 582 -21.64 12.06 0.05
CA ARG A 582 -20.69 12.64 1.01
C ARG A 582 -21.12 12.28 2.44
N ASP A 583 -20.15 11.83 3.25
CA ASP A 583 -20.32 11.44 4.66
C ASP A 583 -21.23 10.23 4.92
N ARG A 584 -21.64 9.48 3.88
CA ARG A 584 -22.38 8.21 4.01
C ARG A 584 -21.49 6.98 3.89
N HIS A 585 -20.47 6.91 4.74
CA HIS A 585 -19.67 5.70 4.92
C HIS A 585 -20.53 4.55 5.45
N TYR A 586 -20.31 3.34 4.93
CA TYR A 586 -20.96 2.12 5.43
C TYR A 586 -19.96 1.01 5.73
N LEU A 587 -20.26 0.21 6.75
CA LEU A 587 -19.40 -0.87 7.21
C LEU A 587 -19.44 -2.05 6.23
N VAL A 588 -18.28 -2.41 5.69
CA VAL A 588 -18.08 -3.58 4.81
C VAL A 588 -17.71 -4.79 5.63
N ALA A 589 -16.79 -4.64 6.59
CA ALA A 589 -16.33 -5.73 7.44
C ALA A 589 -15.73 -5.22 8.76
N GLU A 590 -15.76 -6.04 9.81
CA GLU A 590 -15.06 -5.76 11.07
C GLU A 590 -14.52 -7.04 11.72
N SER A 591 -13.45 -6.92 12.50
CA SER A 591 -12.83 -8.05 13.20
C SER A 591 -13.42 -8.29 14.58
N PHE A 592 -13.48 -9.54 15.01
CA PHE A 592 -13.80 -9.95 16.37
C PHE A 592 -12.84 -11.04 16.85
N SER A 593 -12.67 -11.14 18.17
CA SER A 593 -11.98 -12.25 18.82
C SER A 593 -13.00 -13.27 19.29
N PHE A 594 -13.07 -14.42 18.61
CA PHE A 594 -14.07 -15.46 18.85
C PHE A 594 -13.45 -16.72 19.47
N SER A 595 -14.23 -17.34 20.35
CA SER A 595 -14.02 -18.70 20.82
C SER A 595 -14.31 -19.73 19.71
N ASP A 596 -13.84 -20.96 19.88
CA ASP A 596 -14.17 -22.06 18.97
C ASP A 596 -15.67 -22.33 18.87
N GLN A 597 -16.43 -22.05 19.94
CA GLN A 597 -17.89 -22.20 19.94
C GLN A 597 -18.55 -21.17 19.02
N GLU A 598 -18.12 -19.92 19.08
CA GLU A 598 -18.64 -18.85 18.21
C GLU A 598 -18.24 -19.06 16.75
N VAL A 599 -17.04 -19.59 16.49
CA VAL A 599 -16.63 -20.02 15.14
C VAL A 599 -17.55 -21.13 14.62
N ARG A 600 -17.83 -22.15 15.43
CA ARG A 600 -18.78 -23.22 15.06
C ARG A 600 -20.18 -22.67 14.81
N ALA A 601 -20.62 -21.67 15.57
CA ALA A 601 -21.90 -21.00 15.35
C ALA A 601 -21.94 -20.30 13.99
N LEU A 602 -20.91 -19.51 13.65
CA LEU A 602 -20.79 -18.87 12.33
C LEU A 602 -20.89 -19.87 11.17
N GLN A 603 -20.11 -20.97 11.26
CA GLN A 603 -20.10 -22.01 10.26
C GLN A 603 -21.49 -22.67 10.12
N LYS A 604 -22.17 -22.96 11.24
CA LYS A 604 -23.52 -23.51 11.24
C LYS A 604 -24.53 -22.55 10.58
N HIS A 605 -24.47 -21.26 10.89
CA HIS A 605 -25.35 -20.24 10.31
C HIS A 605 -25.12 -20.07 8.79
N GLN A 606 -23.88 -20.18 8.32
CA GLN A 606 -23.58 -20.15 6.88
C GLN A 606 -24.14 -21.39 6.17
N LEU A 607 -24.02 -22.57 6.75
CA LEU A 607 -24.56 -23.81 6.18
C LEU A 607 -26.10 -23.83 6.19
N SER A 608 -26.74 -23.17 7.17
CA SER A 608 -28.20 -23.08 7.27
C SER A 608 -28.81 -21.90 6.49
N GLY A 609 -28.00 -20.99 5.94
CA GLY A 609 -28.47 -19.81 5.22
C GLY A 609 -29.16 -18.79 6.13
N THR A 610 -28.61 -18.58 7.34
CA THR A 610 -29.04 -17.60 8.34
C THR A 610 -27.88 -16.74 8.85
N LEU A 611 -26.79 -16.63 8.09
CA LEU A 611 -25.59 -15.90 8.47
C LEU A 611 -25.86 -14.39 8.62
N MET A 612 -26.66 -13.79 7.74
CA MET A 612 -26.98 -12.36 7.81
C MET A 612 -27.70 -12.02 9.11
N THR A 613 -28.64 -12.84 9.53
CA THR A 613 -29.36 -12.67 10.80
C THR A 613 -28.40 -12.75 11.98
N TYR A 614 -27.48 -13.72 11.97
CA TYR A 614 -26.45 -13.85 13.00
C TYR A 614 -25.50 -12.63 13.02
N LEU A 615 -25.03 -12.18 11.86
CA LEU A 615 -24.18 -11.00 11.74
C LEU A 615 -24.89 -9.71 12.19
N ARG A 616 -26.19 -9.56 11.91
CA ARG A 616 -27.01 -8.45 12.42
C ARG A 616 -27.13 -8.49 13.96
N SER A 617 -27.32 -9.69 14.52
CA SER A 617 -27.29 -9.89 15.98
C SER A 617 -25.93 -9.53 16.56
N LEU A 618 -24.82 -9.91 15.92
CA LEU A 618 -23.48 -9.52 16.35
C LEU A 618 -23.32 -8.00 16.39
N ILE A 619 -23.80 -7.28 15.37
CA ILE A 619 -23.76 -5.80 15.37
C ILE A 619 -24.50 -5.23 16.58
N ARG A 620 -25.69 -5.73 16.91
CA ARG A 620 -26.50 -5.18 18.01
C ARG A 620 -26.00 -5.55 19.39
N ASN A 621 -25.55 -6.80 19.54
CA ASN A 621 -25.37 -7.40 20.85
C ASN A 621 -23.91 -7.45 21.29
N HIS A 622 -22.95 -7.60 20.38
CA HIS A 622 -21.54 -7.76 20.74
C HIS A 622 -20.94 -6.41 21.19
N ASP A 623 -20.28 -6.37 22.34
CA ASP A 623 -19.75 -5.12 22.92
C ASP A 623 -18.64 -4.49 22.10
N ASP A 624 -17.88 -5.33 21.40
CA ASP A 624 -16.85 -4.87 20.48
C ASP A 624 -17.40 -4.49 19.08
N SER A 625 -18.72 -4.49 18.86
CA SER A 625 -19.27 -4.06 17.55
C SER A 625 -19.04 -2.56 17.33
N PHE A 626 -18.52 -2.26 16.15
CA PHE A 626 -18.19 -0.91 15.76
C PHE A 626 -19.43 0.00 15.67
N LEU A 627 -20.50 -0.44 14.99
CA LEU A 627 -21.69 0.40 14.82
C LEU A 627 -22.45 0.59 16.14
N LYS A 628 -22.49 -0.43 17.01
CA LYS A 628 -23.04 -0.31 18.37
C LYS A 628 -22.34 0.80 19.15
N ASN A 629 -21.02 0.77 19.12
CA ASN A 629 -20.18 1.75 19.80
C ASN A 629 -20.34 3.17 19.22
N LEU A 630 -20.45 3.29 17.90
CA LEU A 630 -20.71 4.57 17.23
C LEU A 630 -22.11 5.12 17.55
N ALA A 631 -23.09 4.24 17.78
CA ALA A 631 -24.45 4.59 18.14
C ALA A 631 -24.61 5.03 19.60
N ARG A 632 -23.65 4.72 20.50
CA ARG A 632 -23.70 5.08 21.93
C ARG A 632 -25.01 4.66 22.64
N GLY A 633 -25.57 3.51 22.25
CA GLY A 633 -26.83 3.00 22.81
C GLY A 633 -28.10 3.60 22.21
N ASP A 634 -28.01 4.50 21.22
CA ASP A 634 -29.17 4.97 20.45
C ASP A 634 -29.54 3.93 19.37
N GLU A 635 -30.62 3.17 19.62
CA GLU A 635 -31.12 2.15 18.69
C GLU A 635 -31.56 2.71 17.34
N SER A 636 -32.13 3.91 17.29
CA SER A 636 -32.55 4.55 16.03
C SER A 636 -31.31 4.92 15.19
N LYS A 637 -30.28 5.46 15.84
CA LYS A 637 -29.00 5.75 15.19
C LYS A 637 -28.31 4.47 14.73
N LEU A 638 -28.34 3.40 15.54
CA LEU A 638 -27.79 2.10 15.18
C LEU A 638 -28.48 1.53 13.93
N ASP A 639 -29.81 1.59 13.88
CA ASP A 639 -30.57 1.14 12.72
C ASP A 639 -30.28 1.97 11.47
N ALA A 640 -30.17 3.29 11.61
CA ALA A 640 -29.76 4.15 10.52
C ALA A 640 -28.36 3.78 10.00
N LEU A 641 -27.40 3.48 10.88
CA LEU A 641 -26.05 3.07 10.51
C LEU A 641 -26.01 1.71 9.80
N ILE A 642 -26.77 0.72 10.29
CA ILE A 642 -26.88 -0.61 9.67
C ILE A 642 -27.49 -0.47 8.27
N ASN A 643 -28.52 0.37 8.12
CA ASN A 643 -29.24 0.57 6.86
C ASN A 643 -28.44 1.38 5.82
N ARG A 644 -27.27 1.94 6.16
CA ARG A 644 -26.36 2.54 5.18
C ARG A 644 -25.74 1.51 4.24
N ASN A 645 -25.64 0.24 4.64
CA ASN A 645 -25.14 -0.81 3.76
C ASN A 645 -26.21 -1.13 2.70
N PRO A 646 -25.96 -0.83 1.41
CA PRO A 646 -27.00 -0.90 0.38
C PRO A 646 -27.48 -2.32 0.08
N VAL A 647 -26.68 -3.35 0.42
CA VAL A 647 -26.96 -4.75 0.07
C VAL A 647 -26.58 -5.69 1.22
N PHE A 648 -27.11 -5.45 2.42
CA PHE A 648 -26.93 -6.35 3.56
C PHE A 648 -27.90 -7.54 3.50
N ALA A 649 -27.55 -8.55 2.71
CA ALA A 649 -28.40 -9.71 2.42
C ALA A 649 -27.67 -11.05 2.63
N GLU A 650 -28.44 -12.14 2.80
CA GLU A 650 -27.92 -13.49 3.09
C GLU A 650 -26.96 -14.03 2.01
N ASP A 651 -27.14 -13.64 0.75
CA ASP A 651 -26.28 -14.02 -0.36
C ASP A 651 -25.05 -13.11 -0.53
N ASN A 652 -24.95 -12.04 0.27
CA ASN A 652 -23.88 -11.05 0.23
C ASN A 652 -23.13 -10.91 1.57
N VAL A 653 -23.25 -11.87 2.48
CA VAL A 653 -22.49 -11.92 3.74
C VAL A 653 -21.49 -13.07 3.75
N ALA A 654 -20.37 -12.87 4.46
CA ALA A 654 -19.31 -13.85 4.58
C ALA A 654 -18.53 -13.66 5.88
N PHE A 655 -17.53 -14.51 6.09
CA PHE A 655 -16.52 -14.30 7.13
C PHE A 655 -15.19 -14.90 6.70
N GLN A 656 -14.10 -14.47 7.35
CA GLN A 656 -12.79 -15.13 7.28
C GLN A 656 -12.28 -15.42 8.70
N ILE A 657 -11.51 -16.49 8.87
CA ILE A 657 -10.98 -16.93 10.17
C ILE A 657 -9.46 -16.99 10.09
N TYR A 658 -8.81 -16.30 11.01
CA TYR A 658 -7.37 -16.25 11.20
C TYR A 658 -7.06 -16.75 12.61
N HIS A 659 -6.30 -17.83 12.71
CA HIS A 659 -5.90 -18.38 13.99
C HIS A 659 -4.73 -17.58 14.55
N SER A 660 -4.78 -17.28 15.85
CA SER A 660 -3.70 -16.66 16.60
C SER A 660 -3.40 -17.50 17.84
N SER A 661 -2.26 -17.23 18.47
CA SER A 661 -1.89 -17.85 19.75
C SER A 661 -2.91 -17.62 20.88
N ILE A 662 -3.76 -16.60 20.74
CA ILE A 662 -4.73 -16.12 21.74
C ILE A 662 -6.20 -16.42 21.37
N GLY A 663 -6.46 -17.16 20.28
CA GLY A 663 -7.81 -17.53 19.84
C GLY A 663 -8.05 -17.29 18.35
N ASN A 664 -9.33 -17.22 17.95
CA ASN A 664 -9.71 -17.02 16.55
C ASN A 664 -10.01 -15.56 16.26
N ARG A 665 -9.23 -14.93 15.40
CA ARG A 665 -9.58 -13.63 14.83
C ARG A 665 -10.48 -13.81 13.63
N VAL A 666 -11.70 -13.33 13.75
CA VAL A 666 -12.73 -13.46 12.72
C VAL A 666 -13.00 -12.12 12.07
N LEU A 667 -12.90 -12.04 10.75
CA LEU A 667 -13.41 -10.91 9.98
C LEU A 667 -14.85 -11.21 9.57
N ALA A 668 -15.83 -10.58 10.19
CA ALA A 668 -17.22 -10.62 9.74
C ALA A 668 -17.39 -9.67 8.55
N ILE A 669 -17.96 -10.16 7.45
CA ILE A 669 -18.13 -9.42 6.19
C ILE A 669 -19.62 -9.21 5.94
N TYR A 670 -20.04 -7.94 6.01
CA TYR A 670 -21.44 -7.51 5.84
C TYR A 670 -21.77 -7.17 4.37
N ASN A 671 -20.75 -7.00 3.53
CA ASN A 671 -20.92 -6.79 2.09
C ASN A 671 -19.78 -7.50 1.31
N THR A 672 -20.06 -8.73 0.88
CA THR A 672 -19.08 -9.62 0.23
C THR A 672 -18.68 -9.10 -1.14
N ARG A 673 -19.63 -8.61 -1.94
CA ARG A 673 -19.35 -7.98 -3.25
C ARG A 673 -18.32 -6.86 -3.08
N ARG A 674 -18.54 -5.96 -2.11
CA ARG A 674 -17.64 -4.84 -1.88
C ARG A 674 -16.29 -5.23 -1.32
N MET A 675 -16.23 -6.28 -0.48
CA MET A 675 -14.97 -6.88 -0.04
C MET A 675 -14.18 -7.44 -1.22
N VAL A 676 -14.86 -8.05 -2.21
CA VAL A 676 -14.19 -8.51 -3.43
C VAL A 676 -13.64 -7.33 -4.23
N ASP A 677 -14.45 -6.28 -4.46
CA ASP A 677 -14.01 -5.06 -5.15
C ASP A 677 -12.76 -4.46 -4.50
N PHE A 678 -12.71 -4.44 -3.16
CA PHE A 678 -11.55 -3.99 -2.41
C PHE A 678 -10.32 -4.83 -2.72
N VAL A 679 -10.41 -6.16 -2.63
CA VAL A 679 -9.29 -7.08 -2.89
C VAL A 679 -8.83 -7.03 -4.35
N GLU A 680 -9.75 -6.88 -5.30
CA GLU A 680 -9.46 -6.84 -6.75
C GLU A 680 -8.62 -5.62 -7.16
N LYS A 681 -8.60 -4.52 -6.40
CA LYS A 681 -7.70 -3.38 -6.67
C LYS A 681 -6.23 -3.78 -6.77
N ARG A 682 -5.83 -4.86 -6.11
CA ARG A 682 -4.45 -5.36 -6.19
C ARG A 682 -4.10 -5.91 -7.58
N GLN A 683 -5.09 -6.08 -8.46
CA GLN A 683 -4.93 -6.54 -9.83
C GLN A 683 -4.65 -5.39 -10.82
N LEU A 684 -4.71 -4.15 -10.35
CA LEU A 684 -4.39 -2.98 -11.16
C LEU A 684 -2.87 -2.81 -11.33
N ASN A 685 -2.49 -2.08 -12.37
CA ASN A 685 -1.09 -1.79 -12.69
C ASN A 685 -0.56 -0.60 -11.89
N PRO A 686 0.43 -0.78 -11.00
CA PRO A 686 0.98 0.34 -10.24
C PRO A 686 1.82 1.31 -11.09
N ASN A 687 2.21 0.91 -12.30
CA ASN A 687 3.13 1.69 -13.15
C ASN A 687 2.40 2.53 -14.22
N ALA A 688 1.07 2.58 -14.18
CA ALA A 688 0.27 3.36 -15.13
C ALA A 688 0.51 4.86 -14.94
N SER A 689 0.60 5.64 -16.03
CA SER A 689 0.62 7.10 -15.98
C SER A 689 -0.77 7.75 -16.10
N GLY A 690 -1.81 6.94 -16.35
CA GLY A 690 -3.20 7.37 -16.48
C GLY A 690 -4.18 6.22 -16.25
N GLU A 691 -5.48 6.52 -16.33
CA GLU A 691 -6.56 5.58 -15.98
C GLU A 691 -6.61 4.33 -16.85
N GLU A 692 -6.51 4.47 -18.17
CA GLU A 692 -6.48 3.33 -19.12
C GLU A 692 -5.35 2.35 -18.78
N GLY A 693 -4.19 2.87 -18.38
CA GLY A 693 -3.02 2.07 -18.03
C GLY A 693 -3.20 1.26 -16.74
N LEU A 694 -4.11 1.64 -15.84
CA LEU A 694 -4.32 0.92 -14.57
C LEU A 694 -4.90 -0.47 -14.81
N LEU A 695 -5.68 -0.64 -15.87
CA LEU A 695 -6.26 -1.93 -16.23
C LEU A 695 -5.27 -2.83 -16.98
N HIS A 696 -4.14 -2.31 -17.48
CA HIS A 696 -3.14 -3.13 -18.16
C HIS A 696 -2.55 -4.19 -17.21
N LYS A 697 -2.71 -5.47 -17.52
CA LYS A 697 -2.30 -6.58 -16.66
C LYS A 697 -0.76 -6.62 -16.47
N PRO A 698 -0.24 -6.44 -15.24
CA PRO A 698 1.19 -6.56 -14.98
C PRO A 698 1.66 -8.03 -15.14
N GLU A 699 2.98 -8.23 -15.32
CA GLU A 699 3.55 -9.58 -15.45
C GLU A 699 3.26 -10.47 -14.24
N SER A 700 3.20 -9.87 -13.05
CA SER A 700 2.86 -10.58 -11.82
C SER A 700 1.45 -11.20 -11.82
N LEU A 701 0.60 -10.81 -12.79
CA LEU A 701 -0.75 -11.35 -13.01
C LEU A 701 -0.86 -12.18 -14.29
N ALA A 702 0.24 -12.49 -14.98
CA ALA A 702 0.21 -13.27 -16.21
C ALA A 702 -0.53 -14.61 -16.06
N PHE A 703 -0.54 -15.20 -14.86
CA PHE A 703 -1.29 -16.43 -14.60
C PHE A 703 -2.82 -16.26 -14.53
N HIS A 704 -3.33 -15.04 -14.37
CA HIS A 704 -4.76 -14.80 -14.24
C HIS A 704 -5.42 -14.71 -15.62
N VAL A 705 -5.92 -15.85 -16.10
CA VAL A 705 -6.72 -15.94 -17.33
C VAL A 705 -8.20 -15.75 -16.96
N ASP A 706 -8.86 -14.74 -17.53
CA ASP A 706 -10.31 -14.52 -17.41
C ASP A 706 -10.98 -14.95 -18.73
N PRO A 707 -11.82 -16.00 -18.74
CA PRO A 707 -12.41 -16.50 -19.98
C PRO A 707 -13.49 -15.58 -20.56
N TYR A 708 -13.89 -14.55 -19.83
CA TYR A 708 -14.93 -13.61 -20.26
C TYR A 708 -14.36 -12.25 -20.68
N THR A 709 -13.03 -12.08 -20.68
CA THR A 709 -12.41 -10.83 -21.11
C THR A 709 -12.37 -10.73 -22.63
N LYS A 710 -12.55 -9.51 -23.15
CA LYS A 710 -12.29 -9.20 -24.57
C LYS A 710 -10.78 -9.06 -24.84
N ASP A 711 -10.04 -8.64 -23.81
CA ASP A 711 -8.62 -8.34 -23.88
C ASP A 711 -7.88 -9.08 -22.75
N PRO A 712 -7.23 -10.23 -23.01
CA PRO A 712 -6.54 -11.00 -21.96
C PRO A 712 -5.38 -10.29 -21.28
N TRP A 713 -4.82 -9.27 -21.94
CA TRP A 713 -3.80 -8.37 -21.41
C TRP A 713 -4.37 -7.22 -20.57
N MET A 714 -5.70 -7.12 -20.43
CA MET A 714 -6.39 -6.17 -19.55
C MET A 714 -7.05 -6.90 -18.37
N THR A 715 -7.04 -6.26 -17.22
CA THR A 715 -7.74 -6.69 -16.00
C THR A 715 -9.17 -6.17 -16.07
N ARG A 716 -10.14 -7.08 -15.97
CA ARG A 716 -11.55 -6.75 -15.81
C ARG A 716 -11.88 -6.69 -14.32
N LEU A 717 -12.27 -5.51 -13.84
CA LEU A 717 -12.89 -5.36 -12.51
C LEU A 717 -14.33 -5.89 -12.59
N GLN A 718 -14.87 -6.43 -11.49
CA GLN A 718 -16.17 -7.15 -11.45
C GLN A 718 -17.28 -6.73 -12.44
N ASP A 719 -17.98 -7.75 -12.97
CA ASP A 719 -19.35 -7.66 -13.52
C ASP A 719 -20.42 -7.42 -12.43
#